data_AF-A0ABD0K2F1-F1
#
_entry.id   AF-A0ABD0K2F1-F1
#
_cell.length_a   1.000
_cell.length_b   1.000
_cell.length_c   1.000
_cell.angle_alpha   90.00
_cell.angle_beta   90.00
_cell.angle_gamma   90.00
#
_symmetry.space_group_name_H-M   'P 1'
#
loop_
_entity.id
_entity.type
_entity.pdbx_description
1 polymer ?
#
loop_
_entity_poly.entity_id
_entity_poly.type
_entity_poly.pdbx_seq_one_letter_code
_entity_poly.pdbx_strand_id
1 'polypeptide(L)'
;MPRLALPLLLATASVLQLGMAQTISRIQNRHVDNFNAQVMMPVRTQLDGWRVHLIFDKPVASIEEIGEAGVTKLNDYEFVLTNRSYNARQSQGLMNFNVNGHLTGSDEAPTVICSYLEGVDNDNVCLRHTSTTPSSSGASSVSTDTPAPPTQSVSVTPTGTLGVSTDTSAPPTVAVPVTPTGTPSGTLGVSTDTAAQPTTAVPVTPTGTPSGTLGVSTDTPAPPTVAVPVTPIGTSAGTFSVSTDTPAPPTIAVPVTPTGTSAGTSNVSTDTPAPPTIAVPVTPTGTLGVSTDTPAPPTIAVPVTPTGTLGVSTDTPALPTIAVPVTPSGTLGVSTDTPAPLTIAVPVTPSGTLGVSTDTPAPPTIAVPVTPPGTLGVSTDTPAPPTIAVPVTPSGTLGVSTDTPAPPTIAVPVTPSGTLGVSTDTPAPPTVTVPVTPSGTPAVTLGVSTDTPAPPTVPLPVTPSGTPTGTSSVSTDTPVPPTVFSPTTSSVKGVKNYAEAIRLSQMFYDAQRSGELPENNPIPWRDDSALNDCVVGGWYDAGDHVKFGFPMAGALTMLLWGVDRFKDGYQAAGQLDKMYDTVKWGLDYLVHAWDPFKQELVIQIGEGNLDHAYWGRPEDMTMPRPCIKIGFERPGSDVAGETAAALAAGALVFKDKGDIQYAAKLLETAQSIYRFATENRGRFSDFPDERLGYSSSSDKDEMCEAGVWLYRATGDETYLVNAKREHEGIIPTELSWDDKMASCDLLLYEVTHSGNYRHDVENFLSSWQPGGDKLYTPCGFVWGNSTYWGSARHAANVAFAALLAAEDGIDPEVNRKWAAEQINYLLGDNPHDGGCFSYEIGYGDKYPLQPHHRAASCPDMPAPCTEDNLHVDVPSPHILYGGLVGGPIYNDGYNDTREDYVHNEVALDYNAGFQSALAGLMHLVATAQFPDTENKCPCTE
;
A
#
# COMPACT_ATOMS: atom_id res chain seq x y z
N MET A 1 -40.63 52.30 -56.96
CA MET A 1 -41.92 51.55 -56.92
C MET A 1 -42.19 50.99 -58.31
N PRO A 2 -42.83 49.82 -58.52
CA PRO A 2 -43.26 48.72 -57.61
C PRO A 2 -42.47 47.40 -57.90
N ARG A 3 -42.37 46.33 -57.07
CA ARG A 3 -43.28 45.49 -56.24
C ARG A 3 -43.79 44.22 -56.99
N LEU A 4 -43.70 43.08 -56.28
CA LEU A 4 -44.36 41.74 -56.46
C LEU A 4 -43.70 40.73 -57.45
N ALA A 5 -43.57 39.41 -57.20
CA ALA A 5 -43.98 38.50 -56.11
C ALA A 5 -43.19 37.14 -56.17
N LEU A 6 -43.16 36.44 -55.01
CA LEU A 6 -42.65 35.09 -54.60
C LEU A 6 -43.07 33.90 -55.54
N PRO A 7 -42.54 32.63 -55.42
CA PRO A 7 -41.67 32.09 -54.35
C PRO A 7 -40.48 31.18 -54.77
N LEU A 8 -39.52 31.05 -53.85
CA LEU A 8 -38.37 30.15 -53.90
C LEU A 8 -38.69 28.91 -53.04
N LEU A 9 -38.62 27.71 -53.60
CA LEU A 9 -38.60 26.45 -52.85
C LEU A 9 -37.24 26.32 -52.14
N LEU A 10 -37.23 26.47 -50.82
CA LEU A 10 -36.22 25.86 -49.96
C LEU A 10 -36.88 24.74 -49.16
N ALA A 11 -36.44 23.51 -49.38
CA ALA A 11 -36.65 22.41 -48.45
C ALA A 11 -35.72 22.64 -47.25
N THR A 12 -36.25 23.19 -46.17
CA THR A 12 -35.57 23.29 -44.88
C THR A 12 -35.56 21.90 -44.22
N ALA A 13 -34.36 21.40 -43.93
CA ALA A 13 -34.14 20.34 -42.98
C ALA A 13 -34.58 20.81 -41.59
N SER A 14 -35.65 20.21 -41.07
CA SER A 14 -36.01 20.29 -39.66
C SER A 14 -35.03 19.43 -38.86
N VAL A 15 -33.95 20.02 -38.36
CA VAL A 15 -33.09 19.41 -37.35
C VAL A 15 -33.32 20.16 -36.03
N LEU A 16 -34.07 19.49 -35.16
CA LEU A 16 -34.11 19.58 -33.70
C LEU A 16 -33.55 20.87 -33.07
N GLN A 17 -34.45 21.83 -32.84
CA GLN A 17 -34.35 22.77 -31.74
C GLN A 17 -34.94 22.06 -30.49
N LEU A 18 -34.14 21.19 -29.86
CA LEU A 18 -34.46 20.61 -28.55
C LEU A 18 -34.02 21.63 -27.48
N GLY A 19 -35.00 22.28 -26.87
CA GLY A 19 -34.81 23.37 -25.92
C GLY A 19 -34.29 22.92 -24.55
N MET A 20 -33.61 23.85 -23.88
CA MET A 20 -33.20 23.82 -22.48
C MET A 20 -34.39 23.80 -21.49
N ALA A 21 -35.24 22.78 -21.53
CA ALA A 21 -36.53 22.82 -20.84
C ALA A 21 -36.90 21.58 -20.02
N GLN A 22 -35.98 20.64 -19.77
CA GLN A 22 -36.32 19.43 -19.01
C GLN A 22 -35.43 19.24 -17.80
N THR A 23 -36.08 19.09 -16.64
CA THR A 23 -35.50 18.43 -15.49
C THR A 23 -35.18 17.00 -15.85
N ILE A 24 -33.94 16.56 -15.65
CA ILE A 24 -33.53 15.18 -15.87
C ILE A 24 -33.40 14.52 -14.51
N SER A 25 -34.25 13.53 -14.25
CA SER A 25 -34.09 12.62 -13.12
C SER A 25 -33.61 11.26 -13.61
N ARG A 26 -32.46 10.79 -13.11
CA ARG A 26 -31.97 9.43 -13.35
C ARG A 26 -31.94 8.67 -12.03
N ILE A 27 -32.55 7.49 -12.00
CA ILE A 27 -32.54 6.62 -10.83
C ILE A 27 -31.87 5.30 -11.20
N GLN A 28 -30.86 4.92 -10.43
CA GLN A 28 -30.15 3.65 -10.55
C GLN A 28 -30.26 2.87 -9.25
N ASN A 29 -30.70 1.61 -9.34
CA ASN A 29 -30.84 0.73 -8.18
C ASN A 29 -29.47 0.12 -7.84
N ARG A 30 -29.03 0.20 -6.58
CA ARG A 30 -27.71 -0.28 -6.16
C ARG A 30 -27.79 -1.68 -5.52
N HIS A 31 -28.80 -1.92 -4.67
CA HIS A 31 -29.02 -3.16 -3.91
C HIS A 31 -30.51 -3.36 -3.59
N VAL A 32 -30.85 -4.50 -2.96
CA VAL A 32 -32.14 -4.69 -2.27
C VAL A 32 -32.30 -3.53 -1.26
N ASP A 33 -33.39 -2.77 -1.40
CA ASP A 33 -33.76 -1.60 -0.58
C ASP A 33 -33.01 -0.27 -0.79
N ASN A 34 -32.07 -0.11 -1.74
CA ASN A 34 -31.32 1.16 -1.92
C ASN A 34 -31.24 1.67 -3.37
N PHE A 35 -31.44 2.97 -3.60
CA PHE A 35 -31.29 3.63 -4.90
C PHE A 35 -30.47 4.92 -4.86
N ASN A 36 -29.88 5.30 -5.99
CA ASN A 36 -29.30 6.62 -6.21
C ASN A 36 -30.17 7.38 -7.22
N ALA A 37 -30.50 8.63 -6.92
CA ALA A 37 -31.22 9.53 -7.79
C ALA A 37 -30.41 10.79 -8.06
N GLN A 38 -30.21 11.11 -9.33
CA GLN A 38 -29.71 12.42 -9.76
C GLN A 38 -30.89 13.28 -10.19
N VAL A 39 -30.99 14.51 -9.69
CA VAL A 39 -32.02 15.47 -10.08
C VAL A 39 -31.36 16.75 -10.57
N MET A 40 -31.45 17.02 -11.88
CA MET A 40 -30.93 18.23 -12.50
C MET A 40 -32.06 19.20 -12.83
N MET A 41 -32.04 20.40 -12.26
CA MET A 41 -33.04 21.45 -12.47
C MET A 41 -32.42 22.73 -13.05
N PRO A 42 -32.96 23.30 -14.14
CA PRO A 42 -32.48 24.57 -14.65
C PRO A 42 -32.89 25.75 -13.74
N VAL A 43 -31.92 26.60 -13.40
CA VAL A 43 -32.08 27.86 -12.67
C VAL A 43 -31.94 29.00 -13.66
N ARG A 44 -33.07 29.64 -14.00
CA ARG A 44 -33.12 30.69 -15.03
C ARG A 44 -32.74 32.08 -14.52
N THR A 45 -32.85 32.30 -13.22
CA THR A 45 -32.51 33.56 -12.54
C THR A 45 -31.75 33.25 -11.28
N GLN A 46 -30.76 34.08 -10.94
CA GLN A 46 -30.02 33.92 -9.69
C GLN A 46 -30.98 33.88 -8.50
N LEU A 47 -30.74 32.96 -7.57
CA LEU A 47 -31.52 32.77 -6.35
C LEU A 47 -30.67 33.18 -5.15
N ASP A 48 -31.26 33.87 -4.17
CA ASP A 48 -30.63 34.24 -2.89
C ASP A 48 -31.16 33.38 -1.72
N GLY A 49 -31.55 32.15 -2.05
CA GLY A 49 -32.10 31.10 -1.18
C GLY A 49 -32.97 30.17 -2.02
N TRP A 50 -32.94 28.87 -1.75
CA TRP A 50 -33.68 27.88 -2.53
C TRP A 50 -34.18 26.72 -1.68
N ARG A 51 -35.38 26.24 -2.04
CA ARG A 51 -36.02 25.06 -1.46
C ARG A 51 -36.61 24.23 -2.60
N VAL A 52 -36.21 22.97 -2.70
CA VAL A 52 -36.58 22.08 -3.81
C VAL A 52 -37.38 20.91 -3.28
N HIS A 53 -38.55 20.70 -3.87
CA HIS A 53 -39.39 19.54 -3.56
C HIS A 53 -39.05 18.40 -4.51
N LEU A 54 -38.86 17.20 -3.96
CA LEU A 54 -38.74 15.94 -4.69
C LEU A 54 -39.89 15.03 -4.29
N ILE A 55 -40.68 14.59 -5.28
CA ILE A 55 -41.85 13.74 -5.09
C ILE A 55 -41.66 12.43 -5.86
N PHE A 56 -41.79 11.31 -5.17
CA PHE A 56 -41.64 9.95 -5.69
C PHE A 56 -42.99 9.27 -5.94
N ASP A 57 -43.06 8.33 -6.88
CA ASP A 57 -44.24 7.48 -7.13
C ASP A 57 -44.46 6.38 -6.08
N LYS A 58 -43.40 6.05 -5.32
CA LYS A 58 -43.38 4.98 -4.32
C LYS A 58 -42.87 5.50 -2.97
N PRO A 59 -43.20 4.82 -1.86
CA PRO A 59 -42.66 5.16 -0.55
C PRO A 59 -41.13 5.02 -0.51
N VAL A 60 -40.48 6.05 0.01
CA VAL A 60 -39.05 6.14 0.29
C VAL A 60 -38.90 6.38 1.79
N ALA A 61 -38.15 5.51 2.46
CA ALA A 61 -37.94 5.53 3.91
C ALA A 61 -37.14 6.77 4.34
N SER A 62 -36.06 7.04 3.64
CA SER A 62 -35.22 8.22 3.83
C SER A 62 -34.51 8.55 2.54
N ILE A 63 -34.11 9.81 2.40
CA ILE A 63 -33.13 10.21 1.41
C ILE A 63 -32.00 10.97 2.11
N GLU A 64 -30.81 10.83 1.58
CA GLU A 64 -29.61 11.56 1.95
C GLU A 64 -29.08 12.21 0.68
N GLU A 65 -28.85 13.53 0.72
CA GLU A 65 -28.25 14.23 -0.40
C GLU A 65 -26.73 14.18 -0.23
N ILE A 66 -26.00 13.73 -1.25
CA ILE A 66 -24.54 13.49 -1.23
C ILE A 66 -23.76 14.81 -1.46
N GLY A 67 -24.32 15.92 -0.99
CA GLY A 67 -23.85 17.25 -1.29
C GLY A 67 -24.18 18.23 -0.16
N GLU A 68 -24.40 19.49 -0.54
CA GLU A 68 -24.48 20.59 0.40
C GLU A 68 -25.92 21.01 0.75
N ALA A 69 -26.93 20.17 0.47
CA ALA A 69 -28.32 20.46 0.79
C ALA A 69 -28.75 19.89 2.16
N GLY A 70 -29.59 20.62 2.88
CA GLY A 70 -30.33 20.08 4.02
C GLY A 70 -31.58 19.33 3.55
N VAL A 71 -31.75 18.07 3.98
CA VAL A 71 -32.91 17.25 3.64
C VAL A 71 -33.97 17.30 4.75
N THR A 72 -35.21 17.59 4.39
CA THR A 72 -36.37 17.46 5.28
C THR A 72 -37.38 16.49 4.67
N LYS A 73 -37.67 15.39 5.38
CA LYS A 73 -38.75 14.47 5.01
C LYS A 73 -40.10 15.07 5.40
N LEU A 74 -41.00 15.29 4.43
CA LEU A 74 -42.37 15.71 4.73
C LEU A 74 -43.29 14.50 4.94
N ASN A 75 -43.14 13.48 4.09
CA ASN A 75 -43.82 12.20 4.18
C ASN A 75 -43.03 11.14 3.39
N ASP A 76 -43.52 9.90 3.31
CA ASP A 76 -42.82 8.81 2.60
C ASP A 76 -42.68 9.03 1.09
N TYR A 77 -43.36 10.02 0.50
CA TYR A 77 -43.33 10.28 -0.94
C TYR A 77 -42.69 11.63 -1.30
N GLU A 78 -42.50 12.52 -0.33
CA GLU A 78 -42.08 13.90 -0.58
C GLU A 78 -41.01 14.36 0.41
N PHE A 79 -39.94 14.91 -0.17
CA PHE A 79 -38.78 15.42 0.53
C PHE A 79 -38.45 16.82 0.03
N VAL A 80 -37.95 17.67 0.93
CA VAL A 80 -37.53 19.03 0.61
C VAL A 80 -36.03 19.16 0.83
N LEU A 81 -35.33 19.53 -0.23
CA LEU A 81 -33.93 19.93 -0.19
C LEU A 81 -33.86 21.44 0.04
N THR A 82 -32.98 21.88 0.92
CA THR A 82 -32.85 23.30 1.31
C THR A 82 -31.41 23.74 1.29
N ASN A 83 -31.15 24.98 0.88
CA ASN A 83 -29.81 25.55 0.92
C ASN A 83 -29.29 25.67 2.36
N ARG A 84 -27.97 25.60 2.53
CA ARG A 84 -27.23 26.00 3.73
C ARG A 84 -26.91 27.49 3.67
N SER A 85 -26.33 28.03 4.76
CA SER A 85 -26.03 29.46 4.89
C SER A 85 -25.01 29.97 3.86
N TYR A 86 -24.07 29.12 3.41
CA TYR A 86 -22.98 29.48 2.51
C TYR A 86 -23.29 29.25 1.02
N ASN A 87 -24.25 28.40 0.67
CA ASN A 87 -24.68 28.13 -0.71
C ASN A 87 -26.09 28.66 -1.04
N ALA A 88 -26.55 29.64 -0.25
CA ALA A 88 -27.83 30.32 -0.48
C ALA A 88 -27.88 31.01 -1.84
N ARG A 89 -26.74 31.53 -2.32
CA ARG A 89 -26.64 32.12 -3.66
C ARG A 89 -26.41 31.06 -4.71
N GLN A 90 -27.41 30.82 -5.55
CA GLN A 90 -27.27 30.00 -6.75
C GLN A 90 -27.30 30.88 -8.00
N SER A 91 -26.24 30.83 -8.80
CA SER A 91 -26.15 31.53 -10.10
C SER A 91 -27.04 30.88 -11.17
N GLN A 92 -27.26 31.60 -12.28
CA GLN A 92 -28.01 31.05 -13.43
C GLN A 92 -27.25 29.85 -14.01
N GLY A 93 -27.94 28.73 -14.22
CA GLY A 93 -27.28 27.48 -14.63
C GLY A 93 -28.13 26.26 -14.36
N LEU A 94 -27.49 25.11 -14.10
CA LEU A 94 -28.13 23.87 -13.70
C LEU A 94 -27.82 23.62 -12.23
N MET A 95 -28.87 23.45 -11.43
CA MET A 95 -28.78 22.97 -10.05
C MET A 95 -28.88 21.45 -10.09
N ASN A 96 -27.98 20.75 -9.40
CA ASN A 96 -27.92 19.31 -9.42
C ASN A 96 -27.91 18.75 -8.01
N PHE A 97 -28.68 17.70 -7.78
CA PHE A 97 -28.76 17.00 -6.50
C PHE A 97 -28.49 15.52 -6.73
N ASN A 98 -27.55 14.97 -5.96
CA ASN A 98 -27.36 13.52 -5.89
C ASN A 98 -27.99 13.03 -4.60
N VAL A 99 -28.85 12.03 -4.70
CA VAL A 99 -29.67 11.58 -3.58
C VAL A 99 -29.52 10.08 -3.44
N ASN A 100 -28.98 9.62 -2.32
CA ASN A 100 -29.06 8.23 -1.89
C ASN A 100 -30.38 8.02 -1.16
N GLY A 101 -31.17 7.04 -1.58
CA GLY A 101 -32.47 6.76 -0.99
C GLY A 101 -32.61 5.32 -0.52
N HIS A 102 -33.31 5.15 0.60
CA HIS A 102 -33.65 3.85 1.17
C HIS A 102 -35.14 3.56 0.96
N LEU A 103 -35.48 2.35 0.54
CA LEU A 103 -36.85 1.90 0.27
C LEU A 103 -37.46 1.18 1.47
N THR A 104 -38.79 1.20 1.57
CA THR A 104 -39.51 0.49 2.62
C THR A 104 -39.82 -0.97 2.22
N GLY A 105 -38.79 -1.80 2.02
CA GLY A 105 -38.94 -3.24 1.77
C GLY A 105 -39.43 -3.61 0.37
N SER A 106 -38.91 -2.92 -0.66
CA SER A 106 -39.25 -3.13 -2.06
C SER A 106 -37.98 -3.14 -2.90
N ASP A 107 -37.84 -4.12 -3.80
CA ASP A 107 -36.71 -4.23 -4.73
C ASP A 107 -36.85 -3.33 -5.97
N GLU A 108 -38.02 -2.71 -6.17
CA GLU A 108 -38.30 -1.91 -7.37
C GLU A 108 -38.00 -0.42 -7.12
N ALA A 109 -37.07 0.15 -7.89
CA ALA A 109 -36.67 1.54 -7.79
C ALA A 109 -37.87 2.52 -7.95
N PRO A 110 -37.90 3.63 -7.18
CA PRO A 110 -38.92 4.66 -7.32
C PRO A 110 -38.61 5.53 -8.55
N THR A 111 -39.58 6.32 -8.98
CA THR A 111 -39.45 7.36 -10.01
C THR A 111 -39.73 8.72 -9.36
N VAL A 112 -38.91 9.74 -9.62
CA VAL A 112 -39.28 11.13 -9.30
C VAL A 112 -40.40 11.54 -10.25
N ILE A 113 -41.63 11.58 -9.73
CA ILE A 113 -42.81 12.02 -10.49
C ILE A 113 -42.99 13.52 -10.46
N CYS A 114 -42.47 14.22 -9.45
CA CYS A 114 -42.41 15.67 -9.52
C CYS A 114 -41.19 16.25 -8.84
N SER A 115 -40.63 17.30 -9.43
CA SER A 115 -39.68 18.18 -8.74
C SER A 115 -39.90 19.63 -9.12
N TYR A 116 -39.79 20.52 -8.14
CA TYR A 116 -39.97 21.96 -8.35
C TYR A 116 -39.27 22.80 -7.27
N LEU A 117 -39.00 24.06 -7.61
CA LEU A 117 -38.38 25.04 -6.72
C LEU A 117 -39.47 25.92 -6.09
N GLU A 118 -39.47 26.03 -4.76
CA GLU A 118 -40.48 26.79 -4.03
C GLU A 118 -40.37 28.29 -4.36
N GLY A 119 -41.52 28.93 -4.64
CA GLY A 119 -41.57 30.37 -4.89
C GLY A 119 -41.06 30.82 -6.26
N VAL A 120 -40.74 29.90 -7.18
CA VAL A 120 -40.30 30.21 -8.55
C VAL A 120 -41.20 29.50 -9.57
N ASP A 121 -41.82 30.26 -10.47
CA ASP A 121 -42.57 29.73 -11.62
C ASP A 121 -41.59 29.21 -12.70
N ASN A 122 -41.01 28.03 -12.47
CA ASN A 122 -40.35 27.25 -13.52
C ASN A 122 -41.33 26.21 -14.09
N ASP A 123 -41.08 25.71 -15.30
CA ASP A 123 -41.88 24.63 -15.92
C ASP A 123 -41.82 23.36 -15.07
N ASN A 124 -42.72 23.26 -14.08
CA ASN A 124 -42.80 22.15 -13.13
C ASN A 124 -43.08 20.84 -13.87
N VAL A 125 -42.16 19.89 -13.80
CA VAL A 125 -42.38 18.53 -14.35
C VAL A 125 -43.06 17.69 -13.29
N CYS A 126 -44.38 17.77 -13.19
CA CYS A 126 -45.18 16.80 -12.44
C CYS A 126 -45.81 15.78 -13.41
N LEU A 127 -45.29 14.56 -13.44
CA LEU A 127 -45.87 13.40 -14.13
C LEU A 127 -47.17 13.00 -13.42
N ARG A 128 -48.32 13.09 -14.11
CA ARG A 128 -49.60 12.63 -13.57
C ARG A 128 -49.72 11.11 -13.72
N HIS A 129 -49.83 10.38 -12.61
CA HIS A 129 -50.45 9.04 -12.63
C HIS A 129 -51.42 8.83 -11.45
N THR A 130 -52.52 8.16 -11.79
CA THR A 130 -53.75 7.96 -11.02
C THR A 130 -53.57 6.98 -9.85
N SER A 131 -54.05 7.36 -8.66
CA SER A 131 -53.92 6.61 -7.41
C SER A 131 -54.76 5.33 -7.35
N THR A 132 -54.21 4.26 -6.79
CA THR A 132 -54.95 3.24 -6.04
C THR A 132 -54.15 2.83 -4.80
N THR A 133 -54.69 3.11 -3.62
CA THR A 133 -54.17 2.75 -2.29
C THR A 133 -54.40 1.27 -1.96
N PRO A 134 -53.56 0.65 -1.10
CA PRO A 134 -54.10 0.11 0.15
C PRO A 134 -53.21 0.17 1.42
N SER A 135 -53.94 0.38 2.52
CA SER A 135 -53.80 0.13 3.97
C SER A 135 -52.58 -0.57 4.64
N SER A 136 -52.28 -0.01 5.82
CA SER A 136 -51.43 -0.39 6.95
C SER A 136 -51.82 -1.65 7.77
N SER A 137 -50.83 -2.30 8.40
CA SER A 137 -50.79 -2.85 9.79
C SER A 137 -49.48 -3.64 9.96
N GLY A 138 -48.75 -3.73 11.07
CA GLY A 138 -48.86 -3.30 12.47
C GLY A 138 -47.88 -4.19 13.28
N ALA A 139 -46.99 -3.60 14.08
CA ALA A 139 -46.01 -4.30 14.92
C ALA A 139 -46.52 -4.55 16.35
N SER A 140 -46.01 -5.57 17.04
CA SER A 140 -46.17 -5.76 18.49
C SER A 140 -45.06 -6.64 19.08
N SER A 141 -44.43 -6.16 20.16
CA SER A 141 -43.42 -6.82 21.01
C SER A 141 -43.92 -6.93 22.45
N VAL A 142 -43.58 -7.99 23.20
CA VAL A 142 -43.68 -8.05 24.67
C VAL A 142 -42.59 -8.97 25.27
N SER A 143 -41.99 -8.54 26.39
CA SER A 143 -41.03 -9.25 27.27
C SER A 143 -41.68 -9.72 28.59
N THR A 144 -41.07 -10.65 29.34
CA THR A 144 -40.96 -10.64 30.82
C THR A 144 -40.01 -11.73 31.39
N ASP A 145 -39.57 -11.48 32.63
CA ASP A 145 -38.45 -11.95 33.49
C ASP A 145 -38.40 -13.40 34.08
N THR A 146 -37.22 -13.72 34.65
CA THR A 146 -36.63 -14.93 35.35
C THR A 146 -37.33 -15.40 36.69
N PRO A 147 -37.01 -16.54 37.42
CA PRO A 147 -35.70 -17.04 37.97
C PRO A 147 -35.45 -18.61 38.07
N ALA A 148 -34.23 -19.02 38.51
CA ALA A 148 -33.51 -20.35 38.44
C ALA A 148 -33.82 -21.45 39.55
N PRO A 149 -33.02 -22.56 39.78
CA PRO A 149 -32.11 -23.46 38.99
C PRO A 149 -32.48 -25.01 39.13
N PRO A 150 -31.85 -26.06 38.48
CA PRO A 150 -30.53 -26.64 38.86
C PRO A 150 -29.67 -27.38 37.76
N THR A 151 -28.40 -27.65 38.10
CA THR A 151 -27.41 -28.64 37.58
C THR A 151 -27.64 -29.36 36.24
N GLN A 152 -26.75 -29.18 35.25
CA GLN A 152 -26.50 -30.16 34.18
C GLN A 152 -25.03 -30.20 33.74
N SER A 153 -24.54 -31.43 33.56
CA SER A 153 -23.32 -31.80 32.84
C SER A 153 -23.36 -31.30 31.41
N VAL A 154 -22.37 -30.52 30.99
CA VAL A 154 -22.27 -30.04 29.60
C VAL A 154 -21.26 -30.87 28.83
N SER A 155 -21.76 -31.65 27.87
CA SER A 155 -20.96 -32.23 26.80
C SER A 155 -20.78 -31.15 25.73
N VAL A 156 -19.60 -30.55 25.64
CA VAL A 156 -19.29 -29.58 24.58
C VAL A 156 -18.59 -30.31 23.45
N THR A 157 -19.10 -30.18 22.23
CA THR A 157 -18.34 -30.50 21.01
C THR A 157 -17.78 -29.15 20.52
N PRO A 158 -16.51 -28.80 20.76
CA PRO A 158 -16.00 -27.51 20.34
C PRO A 158 -15.56 -27.59 18.89
N THR A 159 -16.16 -26.76 18.05
CA THR A 159 -15.49 -26.22 16.87
C THR A 159 -14.90 -24.87 17.31
N GLY A 160 -13.69 -24.89 17.88
CA GLY A 160 -12.98 -23.69 18.38
C GLY A 160 -11.92 -23.98 19.46
N THR A 161 -11.10 -22.97 19.76
CA THR A 161 -10.01 -22.98 20.76
C THR A 161 -10.54 -23.22 22.17
N LEU A 162 -9.94 -24.15 22.93
CA LEU A 162 -10.27 -24.43 24.33
C LEU A 162 -9.09 -24.05 25.23
N GLY A 163 -9.27 -23.07 26.12
CA GLY A 163 -8.30 -22.68 27.14
C GLY A 163 -8.75 -23.11 28.53
N VAL A 164 -7.85 -23.74 29.31
CA VAL A 164 -8.09 -24.08 30.71
C VAL A 164 -7.04 -23.36 31.57
N SER A 165 -7.49 -22.46 32.45
CA SER A 165 -6.68 -21.86 33.53
C SER A 165 -7.26 -22.25 34.88
N THR A 166 -6.44 -22.74 35.80
CA THR A 166 -6.87 -23.05 37.17
C THR A 166 -6.10 -22.19 38.16
N ASP A 167 -6.80 -21.34 38.90
CA ASP A 167 -6.28 -20.60 40.06
C ASP A 167 -7.00 -21.12 41.32
N THR A 168 -6.38 -22.10 41.99
CA THR A 168 -6.89 -22.63 43.26
C THR A 168 -5.74 -22.97 44.19
N SER A 169 -5.77 -22.42 45.41
CA SER A 169 -4.78 -22.64 46.48
C SER A 169 -4.85 -24.02 47.16
N ALA A 170 -5.45 -25.02 46.52
CA ALA A 170 -5.54 -26.39 47.01
C ALA A 170 -5.45 -27.36 45.81
N PRO A 171 -4.72 -28.49 45.91
CA PRO A 171 -4.40 -29.32 44.76
C PRO A 171 -5.68 -29.96 44.19
N PRO A 172 -6.09 -29.65 42.94
CA PRO A 172 -7.18 -30.38 42.33
C PRO A 172 -6.63 -31.58 41.54
N THR A 173 -7.10 -32.78 41.85
CA THR A 173 -6.96 -33.91 40.92
C THR A 173 -7.93 -33.70 39.77
N VAL A 174 -7.48 -33.03 38.70
CA VAL A 174 -8.27 -32.82 37.49
C VAL A 174 -8.02 -33.98 36.52
N ALA A 175 -8.98 -34.91 36.42
CA ALA A 175 -9.03 -35.88 35.34
C ALA A 175 -10.13 -35.46 34.35
N VAL A 176 -9.74 -34.88 33.21
CA VAL A 176 -10.66 -34.61 32.09
C VAL A 176 -10.39 -35.64 31.00
N PRO A 177 -11.19 -36.72 30.89
CA PRO A 177 -11.15 -37.56 29.70
C PRO A 177 -11.86 -36.82 28.56
N VAL A 178 -11.10 -36.28 27.61
CA VAL A 178 -11.67 -35.76 26.35
C VAL A 178 -11.61 -36.87 25.30
N THR A 179 -12.76 -37.39 24.88
CA THR A 179 -12.90 -38.21 23.67
C THR A 179 -13.59 -37.37 22.59
N PRO A 180 -12.87 -36.79 21.62
CA PRO A 180 -13.49 -36.12 20.50
C PRO A 180 -14.03 -37.17 19.54
N THR A 181 -15.34 -37.20 19.31
CA THR A 181 -15.95 -37.94 18.20
C THR A 181 -16.34 -36.94 17.11
N GLY A 182 -15.65 -37.00 15.96
CA GLY A 182 -15.81 -36.08 14.82
C GLY A 182 -14.49 -35.34 14.52
N THR A 183 -14.26 -34.92 13.27
CA THR A 183 -13.06 -34.19 12.81
C THR A 183 -13.02 -32.75 13.33
N PRO A 184 -12.16 -32.39 14.30
CA PRO A 184 -12.04 -31.02 14.79
C PRO A 184 -10.68 -30.41 14.39
N SER A 185 -10.67 -29.19 13.88
CA SER A 185 -9.48 -28.33 13.81
C SER A 185 -9.53 -27.33 14.96
N GLY A 186 -8.49 -27.30 15.81
CA GLY A 186 -8.44 -26.38 16.96
C GLY A 186 -7.17 -26.50 17.81
N THR A 187 -6.92 -25.46 18.63
CA THR A 187 -5.79 -25.33 19.56
C THR A 187 -6.22 -25.65 21.00
N LEU A 188 -5.43 -26.43 21.74
CA LEU A 188 -5.62 -26.71 23.18
C LEU A 188 -4.45 -26.13 24.00
N GLY A 189 -4.76 -25.25 24.96
CA GLY A 189 -3.78 -24.61 25.85
C GLY A 189 -4.05 -24.88 27.34
N VAL A 190 -3.02 -25.30 28.09
CA VAL A 190 -3.09 -25.53 29.54
C VAL A 190 -2.08 -24.63 30.25
N SER A 191 -2.55 -23.83 31.20
CA SER A 191 -1.73 -22.98 32.08
C SER A 191 -2.00 -23.33 33.55
N THR A 192 -0.94 -23.47 34.36
CA THR A 192 -1.02 -23.79 35.79
C THR A 192 -0.13 -22.87 36.62
N ASP A 193 -0.69 -22.25 37.65
CA ASP A 193 0.02 -21.54 38.71
C ASP A 193 -0.29 -22.24 40.06
N THR A 194 0.68 -22.92 40.66
CA THR A 194 0.48 -23.60 41.96
C THR A 194 1.78 -23.73 42.75
N ALA A 195 1.82 -23.22 43.99
CA ALA A 195 3.01 -23.25 44.86
C ALA A 195 3.46 -24.64 45.39
N ALA A 196 2.90 -25.76 44.91
CA ALA A 196 3.21 -27.12 45.37
C ALA A 196 3.49 -28.06 44.19
N GLN A 197 4.49 -28.95 44.34
CA GLN A 197 4.93 -29.94 43.34
C GLN A 197 3.76 -30.67 42.67
N PRO A 198 3.44 -30.41 41.39
CA PRO A 198 2.44 -31.17 40.66
C PRO A 198 3.11 -32.34 39.92
N THR A 199 2.66 -33.57 40.16
CA THR A 199 2.85 -34.69 39.22
C THR A 199 1.78 -34.59 38.15
N THR A 200 2.05 -33.86 37.07
CA THR A 200 1.10 -33.72 35.96
C THR A 200 1.25 -34.91 35.01
N ALA A 201 0.26 -35.81 34.99
CA ALA A 201 0.14 -36.86 33.98
C ALA A 201 -1.19 -36.65 33.24
N VAL A 202 -1.14 -36.17 32.00
CA VAL A 202 -2.31 -36.02 31.12
C VAL A 202 -2.28 -37.14 30.07
N PRO A 203 -3.01 -38.25 30.24
CA PRO A 203 -3.12 -39.25 29.19
C PRO A 203 -4.14 -38.80 28.14
N VAL A 204 -3.67 -38.46 26.94
CA VAL A 204 -4.54 -38.17 25.78
C VAL A 204 -4.40 -39.32 24.78
N THR A 205 -5.49 -40.05 24.51
CA THR A 205 -5.58 -41.05 23.44
C THR A 205 -6.57 -40.56 22.38
N PRO A 206 -6.12 -39.90 21.30
CA PRO A 206 -7.00 -39.52 20.20
C PRO A 206 -7.20 -40.72 19.26
N THR A 207 -8.45 -41.13 19.05
CA THR A 207 -8.81 -42.08 17.99
C THR A 207 -9.44 -41.32 16.82
N GLY A 208 -8.64 -41.00 15.79
CA GLY A 208 -9.08 -40.30 14.58
C GLY A 208 -7.99 -39.37 14.01
N THR A 209 -8.02 -39.05 12.71
CA THR A 209 -7.06 -38.17 12.01
C THR A 209 -7.17 -36.70 12.47
N PRO A 210 -6.19 -36.14 13.21
CA PRO A 210 -6.23 -34.76 13.68
C PRO A 210 -5.21 -33.87 12.94
N SER A 211 -5.54 -32.60 12.73
CA SER A 211 -4.63 -31.51 12.37
C SER A 211 -4.83 -30.36 13.36
N GLY A 212 -3.91 -30.16 14.31
CA GLY A 212 -4.04 -29.14 15.37
C GLY A 212 -2.78 -28.93 16.21
N THR A 213 -2.79 -27.88 17.05
CA THR A 213 -1.66 -27.41 17.88
C THR A 213 -1.92 -27.64 19.38
N LEU A 214 -0.94 -28.17 20.12
CA LEU A 214 -1.02 -28.41 21.58
C LEU A 214 0.10 -27.67 22.32
N GLY A 215 -0.25 -26.83 23.31
CA GLY A 215 0.69 -26.01 24.08
C GLY A 215 0.55 -26.16 25.61
N VAL A 216 1.68 -26.25 26.33
CA VAL A 216 1.74 -26.31 27.80
C VAL A 216 2.68 -25.23 28.34
N SER A 217 2.20 -24.41 29.29
CA SER A 217 3.00 -23.39 30.00
C SER A 217 2.90 -23.56 31.52
N THR A 218 4.03 -23.58 32.22
CA THR A 218 4.07 -23.70 33.70
C THR A 218 4.90 -22.59 34.34
N ASP A 219 4.36 -21.97 35.39
CA ASP A 219 5.06 -21.03 36.28
C ASP A 219 5.07 -21.65 37.69
N THR A 220 6.23 -22.06 38.22
CA THR A 220 6.30 -22.76 39.52
C THR A 220 7.65 -22.57 40.24
N PRO A 221 7.69 -22.24 41.55
CA PRO A 221 8.95 -22.08 42.29
C PRO A 221 9.73 -23.38 42.60
N ALA A 222 9.19 -24.57 42.31
CA ALA A 222 9.79 -25.86 42.63
C ALA A 222 10.07 -26.67 41.34
N PRO A 223 11.17 -27.46 41.26
CA PRO A 223 11.60 -28.09 40.01
C PRO A 223 10.52 -29.04 39.44
N PRO A 224 9.94 -28.76 38.26
CA PRO A 224 8.95 -29.64 37.67
C PRO A 224 9.62 -30.85 36.99
N THR A 225 9.07 -32.05 37.17
CA THR A 225 9.34 -33.20 36.30
C THR A 225 8.19 -33.32 35.32
N VAL A 226 8.40 -32.87 34.08
CA VAL A 226 7.36 -32.92 33.03
C VAL A 226 7.56 -34.20 32.21
N ALA A 227 6.59 -35.11 32.27
CA ALA A 227 6.54 -36.33 31.46
C ALA A 227 5.19 -36.40 30.72
N VAL A 228 5.18 -36.18 29.40
CA VAL A 228 3.96 -36.21 28.59
C VAL A 228 4.02 -37.41 27.63
N PRO A 229 3.36 -38.54 27.93
CA PRO A 229 3.29 -39.65 26.99
C PRO A 229 2.20 -39.39 25.93
N VAL A 230 2.59 -39.11 24.69
CA VAL A 230 1.66 -39.05 23.54
C VAL A 230 2.06 -40.10 22.51
N THR A 231 1.13 -41.00 22.19
CA THR A 231 1.24 -41.94 21.05
C THR A 231 0.22 -41.56 19.98
N PRO A 232 0.61 -40.81 18.92
CA PRO A 232 -0.27 -40.54 17.80
C PRO A 232 -0.33 -41.75 16.87
N ILE A 233 -1.54 -42.25 16.58
CA ILE A 233 -1.78 -43.24 15.52
C ILE A 233 -2.56 -42.51 14.42
N GLY A 234 -1.87 -41.96 13.41
CA GLY A 234 -2.51 -41.21 12.31
C GLY A 234 -1.53 -40.51 11.34
N THR A 235 -1.99 -40.15 10.14
CA THR A 235 -1.16 -39.77 8.97
C THR A 235 -1.04 -38.25 8.68
N SER A 236 -1.35 -37.34 9.60
CA SER A 236 -1.34 -35.87 9.37
C SER A 236 -0.42 -35.09 10.32
N ALA A 237 0.20 -34.02 9.81
CA ALA A 237 1.16 -33.14 10.49
C ALA A 237 0.49 -32.27 11.58
N GLY A 238 1.10 -32.19 12.78
CA GLY A 238 0.66 -31.34 13.89
C GLY A 238 1.85 -30.72 14.63
N THR A 239 1.58 -29.66 15.41
CA THR A 239 2.60 -28.85 16.14
C THR A 239 2.44 -28.99 17.66
N PHE A 240 3.53 -29.25 18.38
CA PHE A 240 3.58 -29.37 19.85
C PHE A 240 4.56 -28.37 20.47
N SER A 241 4.20 -27.63 21.52
CA SER A 241 5.08 -26.63 22.16
C SER A 241 5.04 -26.69 23.70
N VAL A 242 6.21 -26.58 24.35
CA VAL A 242 6.36 -26.51 25.81
C VAL A 242 7.17 -25.28 26.20
N SER A 243 6.66 -24.47 27.14
CA SER A 243 7.39 -23.35 27.76
C SER A 243 7.41 -23.45 29.28
N THR A 244 8.55 -23.14 29.90
CA THR A 244 8.71 -23.14 31.37
C THR A 244 9.49 -21.91 31.84
N ASP A 245 9.00 -21.26 32.89
CA ASP A 245 9.67 -20.18 33.62
C ASP A 245 9.83 -20.62 35.09
N THR A 246 11.04 -20.99 35.52
CA THR A 246 11.27 -21.50 36.90
C THR A 246 12.65 -21.10 37.47
N PRO A 247 12.81 -20.86 38.78
CA PRO A 247 14.11 -20.53 39.37
C PRO A 247 15.09 -21.72 39.57
N ALA A 248 14.63 -22.97 39.40
CA ALA A 248 15.38 -24.20 39.68
C ALA A 248 15.55 -25.06 38.41
N PRO A 249 16.65 -25.84 38.25
CA PRO A 249 16.96 -26.51 36.99
C PRO A 249 15.90 -27.56 36.61
N PRO A 250 15.18 -27.42 35.47
CA PRO A 250 14.18 -28.39 35.04
C PRO A 250 14.87 -29.61 34.39
N THR A 251 14.30 -30.81 34.61
CA THR A 251 14.62 -32.01 33.82
C THR A 251 13.46 -32.28 32.88
N ILE A 252 13.66 -32.05 31.58
CA ILE A 252 12.61 -32.21 30.56
C ILE A 252 12.87 -33.51 29.80
N ALA A 253 11.91 -34.45 29.87
CA ALA A 253 11.91 -35.68 29.09
C ALA A 253 10.76 -35.64 28.08
N VAL A 254 11.07 -35.67 26.79
CA VAL A 254 10.07 -35.60 25.71
C VAL A 254 9.94 -36.98 25.03
N PRO A 255 8.96 -37.83 25.41
CA PRO A 255 8.73 -39.10 24.72
C PRO A 255 7.71 -38.91 23.60
N VAL A 256 8.16 -38.54 22.38
CA VAL A 256 7.31 -38.62 21.18
C VAL A 256 7.67 -39.87 20.39
N THR A 257 6.74 -40.82 20.25
CA THR A 257 6.83 -41.90 19.26
C THR A 257 5.88 -41.62 18.09
N PRO A 258 6.31 -40.90 17.03
CA PRO A 258 5.49 -40.77 15.84
C PRO A 258 5.66 -42.04 14.98
N THR A 259 4.73 -42.98 15.08
CA THR A 259 4.65 -44.08 14.11
C THR A 259 3.84 -43.62 12.90
N GLY A 260 4.46 -42.84 12.00
CA GLY A 260 3.82 -42.33 10.78
C GLY A 260 4.82 -41.62 9.85
N THR A 261 4.54 -41.65 8.55
CA THR A 261 5.44 -41.19 7.46
C THR A 261 5.33 -39.69 7.12
N SER A 262 4.78 -38.85 7.99
CA SER A 262 4.57 -37.41 7.75
C SER A 262 5.19 -36.54 8.85
N ALA A 263 5.85 -35.45 8.45
CA ALA A 263 6.65 -34.54 9.30
C ALA A 263 5.77 -33.67 10.23
N GLY A 264 5.92 -33.81 11.55
CA GLY A 264 5.36 -32.91 12.56
C GLY A 264 6.42 -32.02 13.22
N THR A 265 6.01 -30.94 13.91
CA THR A 265 6.92 -29.96 14.54
C THR A 265 6.80 -29.98 16.06
N SER A 266 7.91 -29.98 16.79
CA SER A 266 7.96 -29.90 18.27
C SER A 266 8.90 -28.78 18.72
N ASN A 267 8.47 -27.91 19.65
CA ASN A 267 9.26 -26.80 20.18
C ASN A 267 9.37 -26.86 21.71
N VAL A 268 10.56 -26.56 22.25
CA VAL A 268 10.81 -26.44 23.70
C VAL A 268 11.51 -25.10 23.98
N SER A 269 10.96 -24.30 24.88
CA SER A 269 11.55 -23.03 25.34
C SER A 269 11.69 -22.99 26.86
N THR A 270 12.85 -22.58 27.39
CA THR A 270 13.09 -22.46 28.84
C THR A 270 13.75 -21.14 29.20
N ASP A 271 13.24 -20.47 30.24
CA ASP A 271 13.84 -19.30 30.89
C ASP A 271 14.18 -19.68 32.35
N THR A 272 15.47 -19.82 32.68
CA THR A 272 15.94 -20.35 33.98
C THR A 272 17.33 -19.82 34.39
N PRO A 273 17.55 -19.43 35.67
CA PRO A 273 18.88 -19.01 36.15
C PRO A 273 19.93 -20.15 36.28
N ALA A 274 19.53 -21.41 36.18
CA ALA A 274 20.35 -22.61 36.42
C ALA A 274 20.37 -23.52 35.17
N PRO A 275 21.47 -24.27 34.90
CA PRO A 275 21.65 -24.97 33.63
C PRO A 275 20.63 -26.12 33.44
N PRO A 276 19.81 -26.11 32.37
CA PRO A 276 18.86 -27.18 32.10
C PRO A 276 19.56 -28.41 31.51
N THR A 277 19.07 -29.61 31.87
CA THR A 277 19.45 -30.87 31.20
C THR A 277 18.28 -31.34 30.35
N ILE A 278 18.45 -31.31 29.03
CA ILE A 278 17.41 -31.71 28.07
C ILE A 278 17.76 -33.09 27.52
N ALA A 279 16.91 -34.08 27.81
CA ALA A 279 17.05 -35.45 27.32
C ALA A 279 15.92 -35.78 26.33
N VAL A 280 16.28 -36.11 25.09
CA VAL A 280 15.33 -36.45 24.02
C VAL A 280 15.39 -37.96 23.72
N PRO A 281 14.56 -38.80 24.36
CA PRO A 281 14.72 -40.26 24.32
C PRO A 281 14.33 -40.97 23.01
N VAL A 282 13.81 -40.28 21.97
CA VAL A 282 13.27 -40.94 20.76
C VAL A 282 13.52 -40.16 19.46
N THR A 283 13.64 -40.89 18.34
CA THR A 283 13.93 -40.42 16.98
C THR A 283 12.77 -39.62 16.37
N PRO A 284 12.91 -38.29 16.14
CA PRO A 284 11.92 -37.51 15.41
C PRO A 284 12.04 -37.73 13.90
N THR A 285 10.92 -37.95 13.23
CA THR A 285 10.80 -37.95 11.75
C THR A 285 10.45 -36.57 11.18
N GLY A 286 10.31 -35.53 12.03
CA GLY A 286 9.95 -34.14 11.69
C GLY A 286 10.90 -33.08 12.29
N THR A 287 10.43 -31.85 12.51
CA THR A 287 11.25 -30.71 13.00
C THR A 287 11.22 -30.58 14.52
N LEU A 288 12.38 -30.42 15.17
CA LEU A 288 12.52 -30.14 16.61
C LEU A 288 13.27 -28.80 16.82
N GLY A 289 12.64 -27.83 17.47
CA GLY A 289 13.24 -26.56 17.89
C GLY A 289 13.49 -26.52 19.40
N VAL A 290 14.69 -26.11 19.82
CA VAL A 290 15.05 -25.90 21.23
C VAL A 290 15.58 -24.47 21.41
N SER A 291 14.96 -23.68 22.28
CA SER A 291 15.43 -22.34 22.68
C SER A 291 15.68 -22.29 24.19
N THR A 292 16.83 -21.76 24.61
CA THR A 292 17.15 -21.58 26.04
C THR A 292 17.73 -20.19 26.31
N ASP A 293 17.20 -19.51 27.32
CA ASP A 293 17.72 -18.25 27.86
C ASP A 293 18.23 -18.50 29.29
N THR A 294 19.56 -18.64 29.47
CA THR A 294 20.15 -19.03 30.76
C THR A 294 21.57 -18.48 30.97
N PRO A 295 21.96 -18.01 32.17
CA PRO A 295 23.33 -17.53 32.45
C PRO A 295 24.42 -18.61 32.47
N ALA A 296 24.07 -19.90 32.46
CA ALA A 296 24.98 -21.05 32.60
C ALA A 296 24.83 -22.04 31.43
N PRO A 297 25.89 -22.75 30.99
CA PRO A 297 25.85 -23.51 29.74
C PRO A 297 24.91 -24.72 29.82
N PRO A 298 23.93 -24.86 28.89
CA PRO A 298 23.05 -26.02 28.84
C PRO A 298 23.79 -27.28 28.37
N THR A 299 23.39 -28.45 28.88
CA THR A 299 23.84 -29.76 28.36
C THR A 299 22.69 -30.41 27.61
N ILE A 300 22.86 -30.54 26.29
CA ILE A 300 21.87 -31.16 25.39
C ILE A 300 22.38 -32.55 24.99
N ALA A 301 21.68 -33.59 25.42
CA ALA A 301 22.01 -34.98 25.10
C ALA A 301 20.92 -35.60 24.21
N VAL A 302 21.28 -35.89 22.95
CA VAL A 302 20.38 -36.51 21.96
C VAL A 302 20.83 -37.94 21.68
N PRO A 303 20.29 -38.98 22.36
CA PRO A 303 20.80 -40.35 22.29
C PRO A 303 20.66 -41.08 20.94
N VAL A 304 19.92 -40.57 19.94
CA VAL A 304 19.65 -41.28 18.67
C VAL A 304 19.57 -40.35 17.44
N THR A 305 19.89 -40.89 16.26
CA THR A 305 19.95 -40.21 14.94
C THR A 305 18.59 -39.64 14.48
N PRO A 306 18.44 -38.31 14.33
CA PRO A 306 17.25 -37.71 13.73
C PRO A 306 17.26 -37.85 12.19
N THR A 307 16.09 -38.12 11.60
CA THR A 307 15.90 -38.13 10.14
C THR A 307 15.30 -36.82 9.59
N GLY A 308 14.83 -35.91 10.46
CA GLY A 308 14.29 -34.58 10.14
C GLY A 308 15.20 -33.40 10.55
N THR A 309 14.62 -32.20 10.78
CA THR A 309 15.37 -30.96 11.11
C THR A 309 15.51 -30.74 12.62
N LEU A 310 16.71 -30.43 13.12
CA LEU A 310 16.96 -30.02 14.51
C LEU A 310 17.51 -28.58 14.55
N GLY A 311 16.79 -27.66 15.20
CA GLY A 311 17.23 -26.28 15.44
C GLY A 311 17.50 -26.04 16.92
N VAL A 312 18.67 -25.51 17.27
CA VAL A 312 19.05 -25.14 18.64
C VAL A 312 19.43 -23.66 18.67
N SER A 313 18.79 -22.88 19.55
CA SER A 313 19.10 -21.48 19.81
C SER A 313 19.42 -21.29 21.29
N THR A 314 20.55 -20.69 21.62
CA THR A 314 20.94 -20.43 23.02
C THR A 314 21.40 -19.00 23.22
N ASP A 315 20.86 -18.33 24.23
CA ASP A 315 21.33 -17.03 24.73
C ASP A 315 22.05 -17.27 26.08
N THR A 316 23.39 -17.34 26.05
CA THR A 316 24.18 -17.70 27.24
C THR A 316 25.58 -17.05 27.20
N PRO A 317 26.12 -16.51 28.31
CA PRO A 317 27.48 -15.95 28.35
C PRO A 317 28.64 -16.97 28.22
N ALA A 318 28.36 -18.29 28.24
CA ALA A 318 29.36 -19.37 28.28
C ALA A 318 29.10 -20.45 27.19
N LEU A 319 30.14 -21.14 26.71
CA LEU A 319 30.00 -22.10 25.60
C LEU A 319 29.04 -23.28 25.92
N PRO A 320 28.00 -23.54 25.11
CA PRO A 320 27.18 -24.75 25.24
C PRO A 320 27.98 -26.00 24.84
N THR A 321 27.78 -27.12 25.56
CA THR A 321 28.34 -28.44 25.16
C THR A 321 27.25 -29.28 24.51
N ILE A 322 27.31 -29.42 23.18
CA ILE A 322 26.35 -30.23 22.41
C ILE A 322 26.98 -31.61 22.15
N ALA A 323 26.44 -32.67 22.76
CA ALA A 323 26.89 -34.04 22.56
C ALA A 323 25.89 -34.82 21.68
N VAL A 324 26.14 -34.89 20.38
CA VAL A 324 25.37 -35.71 19.43
C VAL A 324 26.15 -37.02 19.15
N PRO A 325 25.67 -38.21 19.56
CA PRO A 325 26.45 -39.44 19.47
C PRO A 325 26.50 -40.09 18.07
N VAL A 326 25.67 -39.69 17.10
CA VAL A 326 25.60 -40.37 15.78
C VAL A 326 25.02 -39.51 14.64
N THR A 327 25.37 -39.88 13.40
CA THR A 327 25.14 -39.21 12.11
C THR A 327 23.68 -38.82 11.81
N PRO A 328 23.31 -37.52 11.77
CA PRO A 328 22.00 -37.09 11.30
C PRO A 328 21.90 -37.19 9.78
N SER A 329 20.75 -37.63 9.26
CA SER A 329 20.46 -37.64 7.82
C SER A 329 19.67 -36.41 7.32
N GLY A 330 19.21 -35.56 8.24
CA GLY A 330 18.47 -34.30 7.97
C GLY A 330 19.27 -33.03 8.27
N THR A 331 18.59 -31.89 8.51
CA THR A 331 19.20 -30.57 8.72
C THR A 331 19.49 -30.28 10.20
N LEU A 332 20.68 -29.78 10.54
CA LEU A 332 21.05 -29.29 11.88
C LEU A 332 21.34 -27.77 11.82
N GLY A 333 20.60 -26.97 12.57
CA GLY A 333 20.82 -25.53 12.73
C GLY A 333 21.21 -25.17 14.16
N VAL A 334 22.30 -24.41 14.35
CA VAL A 334 22.74 -23.91 15.65
C VAL A 334 22.88 -22.40 15.59
N SER A 335 22.22 -21.69 16.51
CA SER A 335 22.33 -20.23 16.70
C SER A 335 22.79 -19.94 18.13
N THR A 336 23.83 -19.13 18.31
CA THR A 336 24.34 -18.76 19.64
C THR A 336 24.68 -17.28 19.73
N ASP A 337 24.25 -16.62 20.80
CA ASP A 337 24.70 -15.28 21.20
C ASP A 337 25.65 -15.42 22.40
N THR A 338 26.97 -15.22 22.19
CA THR A 338 27.97 -15.37 23.27
C THR A 338 29.13 -14.37 23.15
N PRO A 339 29.61 -13.77 24.25
CA PRO A 339 30.78 -12.88 24.22
C PRO A 339 32.15 -13.60 24.12
N ALA A 340 32.18 -14.94 24.07
CA ALA A 340 33.41 -15.75 24.10
C ALA A 340 33.70 -16.44 22.75
N PRO A 341 34.97 -16.66 22.37
CA PRO A 341 35.32 -17.30 21.10
C PRO A 341 34.81 -18.75 21.03
N LEU A 342 33.97 -19.02 20.03
CA LEU A 342 33.32 -20.31 19.82
C LEU A 342 34.28 -21.33 19.17
N THR A 343 34.35 -22.56 19.71
CA THR A 343 34.99 -23.72 19.06
C THR A 343 33.95 -24.81 18.86
N ILE A 344 33.49 -25.00 17.63
CA ILE A 344 32.56 -26.09 17.28
C ILE A 344 33.37 -27.31 16.87
N ALA A 345 33.32 -28.38 17.66
CA ALA A 345 33.87 -29.68 17.29
C ALA A 345 32.74 -30.63 16.92
N VAL A 346 32.51 -30.87 15.62
CA VAL A 346 31.53 -31.85 15.15
C VAL A 346 32.22 -33.21 15.00
N PRO A 347 31.91 -34.23 15.81
CA PRO A 347 32.73 -35.44 15.88
C PRO A 347 32.59 -36.40 14.67
N VAL A 348 31.59 -36.26 13.79
CA VAL A 348 31.40 -37.17 12.62
C VAL A 348 30.53 -36.59 11.50
N THR A 349 30.72 -37.11 10.28
CA THR A 349 30.16 -36.67 8.98
C THR A 349 28.61 -36.65 8.90
N PRO A 350 27.96 -35.49 8.76
CA PRO A 350 26.52 -35.40 8.49
C PRO A 350 26.23 -35.67 7.00
N SER A 351 25.16 -36.39 6.67
CA SER A 351 24.74 -36.59 5.27
C SER A 351 23.72 -35.54 4.76
N GLY A 352 23.26 -34.64 5.64
CA GLY A 352 22.34 -33.53 5.34
C GLY A 352 22.98 -32.13 5.49
N THR A 353 22.16 -31.10 5.73
CA THR A 353 22.61 -29.68 5.82
C THR A 353 23.00 -29.29 7.24
N LEU A 354 24.13 -28.59 7.43
CA LEU A 354 24.54 -27.99 8.71
C LEU A 354 24.56 -26.46 8.57
N GLY A 355 23.79 -25.74 9.39
CA GLY A 355 23.76 -24.28 9.47
C GLY A 355 24.26 -23.79 10.83
N VAL A 356 25.20 -22.85 10.86
CA VAL A 356 25.71 -22.22 12.09
C VAL A 356 25.56 -20.71 11.96
N SER A 357 24.92 -20.08 12.95
CA SER A 357 24.83 -18.61 13.09
C SER A 357 25.41 -18.18 14.44
N THR A 358 26.27 -17.17 14.45
CA THR A 358 26.88 -16.67 15.70
C THR A 358 26.93 -15.15 15.72
N ASP A 359 26.54 -14.56 16.86
CA ASP A 359 26.77 -13.15 17.19
C ASP A 359 27.83 -13.10 18.31
N THR A 360 29.05 -12.63 18.00
CA THR A 360 30.16 -12.62 18.97
C THR A 360 31.13 -11.44 18.75
N PRO A 361 31.68 -10.79 19.79
CA PRO A 361 32.70 -9.74 19.63
C PRO A 361 34.11 -10.26 19.25
N ALA A 362 34.35 -11.59 19.29
CA ALA A 362 35.65 -12.21 19.07
C ALA A 362 35.61 -13.21 17.89
N PRO A 363 36.65 -13.28 17.03
CA PRO A 363 36.59 -14.08 15.80
C PRO A 363 36.42 -15.59 16.09
N PRO A 364 35.40 -16.27 15.53
CA PRO A 364 35.19 -17.70 15.74
C PRO A 364 36.24 -18.55 15.01
N THR A 365 36.61 -19.69 15.60
CA THR A 365 37.45 -20.71 14.94
C THR A 365 36.62 -21.97 14.70
N ILE A 366 36.31 -22.25 13.44
CA ILE A 366 35.50 -23.42 13.05
C ILE A 366 36.44 -24.52 12.56
N ALA A 367 36.47 -25.66 13.26
CA ALA A 367 37.27 -26.83 12.90
C ALA A 367 36.37 -28.03 12.59
N VAL A 368 36.18 -28.34 11.30
CA VAL A 368 35.36 -29.49 10.85
C VAL A 368 36.29 -30.68 10.52
N PRO A 369 36.32 -31.76 11.33
CA PRO A 369 37.38 -32.76 11.21
C PRO A 369 37.26 -33.74 10.03
N VAL A 370 36.14 -33.83 9.30
CA VAL A 370 35.96 -34.78 8.17
C VAL A 370 34.90 -34.33 7.13
N THR A 371 35.03 -34.87 5.91
CA THR A 371 34.25 -34.55 4.68
C THR A 371 32.73 -34.72 4.81
N PRO A 372 31.91 -33.64 4.72
CA PRO A 372 30.45 -33.75 4.67
C PRO A 372 29.95 -34.00 3.22
N PRO A 373 29.09 -35.01 2.99
CA PRO A 373 28.40 -35.18 1.70
C PRO A 373 27.29 -34.13 1.40
N GLY A 374 26.87 -33.31 2.38
CA GLY A 374 25.79 -32.31 2.25
C GLY A 374 26.25 -30.83 2.24
N THR A 375 25.32 -29.90 2.50
CA THR A 375 25.56 -28.44 2.48
C THR A 375 26.01 -27.92 3.86
N LEU A 376 27.05 -27.08 3.92
CA LEU A 376 27.48 -26.37 5.14
C LEU A 376 27.27 -24.85 4.95
N GLY A 377 26.47 -24.22 5.82
CA GLY A 377 26.24 -22.78 5.85
C GLY A 377 26.75 -22.15 7.15
N VAL A 378 27.55 -21.11 7.06
CA VAL A 378 28.07 -20.36 8.23
C VAL A 378 27.72 -18.88 8.07
N SER A 379 27.08 -18.28 9.09
CA SER A 379 26.81 -16.85 9.21
C SER A 379 27.46 -16.31 10.48
N THR A 380 28.23 -15.23 10.38
CA THR A 380 28.87 -14.60 11.55
C THR A 380 28.69 -13.09 11.52
N ASP A 381 28.28 -12.50 12.64
CA ASP A 381 28.30 -11.06 12.91
C ASP A 381 29.44 -10.78 13.92
N THR A 382 30.54 -10.17 13.45
CA THR A 382 31.75 -9.97 14.26
C THR A 382 32.52 -8.71 13.82
N PRO A 383 33.10 -7.90 14.74
CA PRO A 383 33.94 -6.75 14.36
C PRO A 383 35.32 -7.10 13.75
N ALA A 384 35.74 -8.37 13.79
CA ALA A 384 37.06 -8.83 13.36
C ALA A 384 36.95 -9.99 12.35
N PRO A 385 37.80 -10.07 11.31
CA PRO A 385 37.64 -11.03 10.22
C PRO A 385 37.78 -12.49 10.70
N PRO A 386 36.82 -13.39 10.38
CA PRO A 386 36.90 -14.80 10.78
C PRO A 386 38.00 -15.53 10.00
N THR A 387 38.62 -16.53 10.65
CA THR A 387 39.55 -17.47 10.00
C THR A 387 38.88 -18.83 9.86
N ILE A 388 38.59 -19.25 8.62
CA ILE A 388 37.94 -20.53 8.33
C ILE A 388 38.98 -21.51 7.79
N ALA A 389 39.27 -22.57 8.55
CA ALA A 389 40.18 -23.64 8.16
C ALA A 389 39.39 -24.94 7.90
N VAL A 390 39.23 -25.32 6.64
CA VAL A 390 38.53 -26.56 6.25
C VAL A 390 39.57 -27.64 5.93
N PRO A 391 39.77 -28.68 6.74
CA PRO A 391 40.92 -29.58 6.59
C PRO A 391 40.83 -30.61 5.44
N VAL A 392 39.69 -30.80 4.75
CA VAL A 392 39.54 -31.78 3.64
C VAL A 392 38.43 -31.44 2.63
N THR A 393 38.55 -31.97 1.40
CA THR A 393 37.67 -31.75 0.22
C THR A 393 36.17 -31.95 0.50
N PRO A 394 35.32 -30.91 0.38
CA PRO A 394 33.86 -31.08 0.38
C PRO A 394 33.39 -31.69 -0.96
N SER A 395 32.47 -32.65 -0.91
CA SER A 395 31.75 -33.12 -2.12
C SER A 395 30.41 -32.40 -2.35
N GLY A 396 29.96 -31.56 -1.40
CA GLY A 396 28.73 -30.75 -1.44
C GLY A 396 28.97 -29.23 -1.49
N THR A 397 27.95 -28.43 -1.18
CA THR A 397 27.99 -26.94 -1.23
C THR A 397 28.47 -26.32 0.09
N LEU A 398 29.42 -25.39 0.04
CA LEU A 398 29.86 -24.58 1.20
C LEU A 398 29.44 -23.11 1.00
N GLY A 399 28.65 -22.56 1.92
CA GLY A 399 28.20 -21.17 1.93
C GLY A 399 28.72 -20.42 3.17
N VAL A 400 29.36 -19.28 2.98
CA VAL A 400 29.85 -18.41 4.06
C VAL A 400 29.28 -17.00 3.88
N SER A 401 28.65 -16.46 4.93
CA SER A 401 28.16 -15.08 5.01
C SER A 401 28.82 -14.39 6.21
N THR A 402 29.42 -13.21 6.01
CA THR A 402 30.08 -12.45 7.08
C THR A 402 29.71 -10.97 7.00
N ASP A 403 29.31 -10.40 8.13
CA ASP A 403 29.18 -8.95 8.32
C ASP A 403 30.36 -8.45 9.17
N THR A 404 31.40 -7.93 8.51
CA THR A 404 32.67 -7.52 9.13
C THR A 404 33.25 -6.32 8.36
N PRO A 405 33.92 -5.32 8.98
CA PRO A 405 34.55 -4.20 8.26
C PRO A 405 35.81 -4.55 7.45
N ALA A 406 36.33 -5.78 7.56
CA ALA A 406 37.58 -6.22 6.92
C ALA A 406 37.39 -7.55 6.17
N PRO A 407 38.02 -7.74 4.98
CA PRO A 407 37.77 -8.91 4.13
C PRO A 407 38.21 -10.22 4.80
N PRO A 408 37.39 -11.30 4.73
CA PRO A 408 37.74 -12.59 5.32
C PRO A 408 38.87 -13.28 4.54
N THR A 409 39.66 -14.10 5.25
CA THR A 409 40.70 -14.97 4.65
C THR A 409 40.23 -16.42 4.66
N ILE A 410 40.11 -17.03 3.48
CA ILE A 410 39.65 -18.41 3.32
C ILE A 410 40.81 -19.28 2.79
N ALA A 411 41.22 -20.28 3.57
CA ALA A 411 42.27 -21.23 3.21
C ALA A 411 41.67 -22.62 2.98
N VAL A 412 41.68 -23.10 1.73
CA VAL A 412 41.20 -24.44 1.36
C VAL A 412 42.41 -25.29 0.96
N PRO A 413 42.72 -26.40 1.65
CA PRO A 413 43.97 -27.15 1.48
C PRO A 413 44.00 -28.10 0.26
N VAL A 414 42.93 -28.23 -0.52
CA VAL A 414 42.82 -29.14 -1.69
C VAL A 414 41.71 -28.68 -2.66
N THR A 415 41.83 -29.01 -3.96
CA THR A 415 40.83 -28.70 -5.01
C THR A 415 39.45 -29.31 -4.69
N PRO A 416 38.39 -28.49 -4.49
CA PRO A 416 37.02 -28.96 -4.28
C PRO A 416 36.43 -29.67 -5.51
N SER A 417 35.44 -30.54 -5.33
CA SER A 417 34.62 -31.10 -6.42
C SER A 417 33.17 -30.60 -6.44
N GLY A 418 32.83 -29.64 -5.58
CA GLY A 418 31.49 -29.04 -5.41
C GLY A 418 31.48 -27.50 -5.51
N THR A 419 30.35 -26.87 -5.17
CA THR A 419 30.13 -25.41 -5.28
C THR A 419 30.57 -24.67 -4.01
N LEU A 420 31.31 -23.58 -4.15
CA LEU A 420 31.71 -22.68 -3.04
C LEU A 420 31.08 -21.31 -3.26
N GLY A 421 30.25 -20.88 -2.30
CA GLY A 421 29.57 -19.59 -2.27
C GLY A 421 30.08 -18.72 -1.11
N VAL A 422 30.51 -17.49 -1.40
CA VAL A 422 30.97 -16.53 -0.40
C VAL A 422 30.22 -15.21 -0.60
N SER A 423 29.58 -14.71 0.45
CA SER A 423 28.88 -13.43 0.49
C SER A 423 29.49 -12.56 1.59
N THR A 424 29.92 -11.34 1.26
CA THR A 424 30.58 -10.44 2.21
C THR A 424 30.15 -9.00 1.98
N ASP A 425 29.82 -8.27 3.04
CA ASP A 425 29.49 -6.84 3.01
C ASP A 425 30.75 -5.97 3.28
N THR A 426 31.80 -6.12 2.44
CA THR A 426 33.07 -5.39 2.61
C THR A 426 33.47 -4.58 1.37
N PRO A 427 34.10 -3.39 1.52
CA PRO A 427 34.60 -2.58 0.40
C PRO A 427 35.80 -3.19 -0.36
N ALA A 428 36.31 -4.36 0.06
CA ALA A 428 37.50 -4.99 -0.50
C ALA A 428 37.24 -6.49 -0.77
N PRO A 429 37.72 -7.05 -1.90
CA PRO A 429 37.42 -8.43 -2.26
C PRO A 429 38.07 -9.45 -1.29
N PRO A 430 37.39 -10.58 -1.00
CA PRO A 430 37.92 -11.62 -0.11
C PRO A 430 39.14 -12.32 -0.71
N THR A 431 40.07 -12.78 0.15
CA THR A 431 41.26 -13.54 -0.28
C THR A 431 41.01 -15.04 -0.15
N VAL A 432 41.03 -15.76 -1.28
CA VAL A 432 40.83 -17.22 -1.34
C VAL A 432 42.13 -17.90 -1.79
N THR A 433 42.64 -18.84 -0.99
CA THR A 433 43.87 -19.59 -1.29
C THR A 433 43.55 -21.08 -1.53
N VAL A 434 43.88 -21.59 -2.73
CA VAL A 434 43.70 -23.01 -3.12
C VAL A 434 45.02 -23.57 -3.69
N PRO A 435 45.54 -24.72 -3.22
CA PRO A 435 46.71 -25.37 -3.80
C PRO A 435 46.35 -26.17 -5.06
N VAL A 436 47.15 -26.03 -6.11
CA VAL A 436 46.97 -26.70 -7.41
C VAL A 436 47.79 -27.99 -7.47
N THR A 437 47.17 -29.14 -7.80
CA THR A 437 47.89 -30.38 -8.17
C THR A 437 47.91 -30.58 -9.70
N PRO A 438 49.02 -31.08 -10.28
CA PRO A 438 49.16 -31.23 -11.72
C PRO A 438 48.55 -32.56 -12.21
N SER A 439 47.22 -32.69 -12.21
CA SER A 439 46.53 -33.70 -13.03
C SER A 439 45.02 -33.47 -13.08
N GLY A 440 44.50 -33.05 -14.23
CA GLY A 440 43.07 -33.13 -14.55
C GLY A 440 42.22 -31.96 -14.05
N THR A 441 41.32 -31.52 -14.92
CA THR A 441 40.39 -30.38 -14.81
C THR A 441 39.75 -30.17 -13.43
N PRO A 442 39.77 -28.96 -12.83
CA PRO A 442 38.92 -28.65 -11.69
C PRO A 442 37.51 -28.28 -12.17
N ALA A 443 36.49 -28.99 -11.67
CA ALA A 443 35.10 -28.57 -11.73
C ALA A 443 34.75 -27.87 -10.41
N VAL A 444 35.04 -26.57 -10.33
CA VAL A 444 34.64 -25.72 -9.21
C VAL A 444 33.86 -24.54 -9.77
N THR A 445 32.59 -24.42 -9.41
CA THR A 445 31.81 -23.19 -9.64
C THR A 445 32.01 -22.31 -8.41
N LEU A 446 32.72 -21.19 -8.58
CA LEU A 446 32.95 -20.21 -7.53
C LEU A 446 31.90 -19.09 -7.68
N GLY A 447 30.98 -18.97 -6.73
CA GLY A 447 30.05 -17.85 -6.65
C GLY A 447 30.53 -16.88 -5.57
N VAL A 448 30.97 -15.69 -5.96
CA VAL A 448 31.33 -14.62 -5.01
C VAL A 448 30.36 -13.47 -5.25
N SER A 449 29.58 -13.12 -4.24
CA SER A 449 28.70 -11.95 -4.25
C SER A 449 29.34 -10.86 -3.39
N THR A 450 29.67 -9.73 -4.00
CA THR A 450 30.30 -8.57 -3.36
C THR A 450 29.71 -7.30 -3.92
N ASP A 451 29.52 -6.27 -3.09
CA ASP A 451 29.01 -4.96 -3.52
C ASP A 451 30.06 -4.06 -4.22
N THR A 452 31.14 -4.66 -4.75
CA THR A 452 32.24 -3.94 -5.41
C THR A 452 32.35 -4.28 -6.90
N PRO A 453 32.65 -3.32 -7.81
CA PRO A 453 32.84 -3.58 -9.25
C PRO A 453 34.12 -4.38 -9.61
N ALA A 454 34.95 -4.78 -8.63
CA ALA A 454 36.27 -5.38 -8.86
C ALA A 454 36.23 -6.92 -8.72
N PRO A 455 36.78 -7.69 -9.67
CA PRO A 455 36.78 -9.15 -9.60
C PRO A 455 37.67 -9.70 -8.47
N PRO A 456 37.34 -10.85 -7.86
CA PRO A 456 38.11 -11.46 -6.78
C PRO A 456 39.54 -11.82 -7.23
N THR A 457 40.52 -11.62 -6.36
CA THR A 457 41.93 -11.87 -6.67
C THR A 457 42.29 -13.32 -6.39
N VAL A 458 42.48 -14.13 -7.44
CA VAL A 458 43.01 -15.51 -7.32
C VAL A 458 44.51 -15.49 -7.71
N PRO A 459 45.44 -15.79 -6.81
CA PRO A 459 46.85 -15.84 -7.16
C PRO A 459 47.15 -17.09 -8.01
N LEU A 460 47.27 -16.92 -9.33
CA LEU A 460 47.73 -17.97 -10.24
C LEU A 460 49.28 -18.04 -10.26
N PRO A 461 49.90 -19.22 -10.16
CA PRO A 461 51.33 -19.36 -10.36
C PRO A 461 51.67 -19.23 -11.85
N VAL A 462 52.67 -18.39 -12.14
CA VAL A 462 53.24 -18.18 -13.48
C VAL A 462 53.90 -19.48 -13.97
N THR A 463 53.48 -19.99 -15.13
CA THR A 463 54.31 -20.89 -15.95
C THR A 463 54.27 -20.47 -17.43
N PRO A 464 55.38 -20.61 -18.17
CA PRO A 464 55.51 -20.08 -19.52
C PRO A 464 55.00 -21.06 -20.59
N SER A 465 54.47 -20.48 -21.67
CA SER A 465 54.12 -21.08 -22.98
C SER A 465 52.72 -21.66 -23.16
N GLY A 466 52.03 -21.17 -24.20
CA GLY A 466 50.80 -21.77 -24.76
C GLY A 466 49.65 -20.77 -24.93
N THR A 467 49.49 -20.25 -26.14
CA THR A 467 48.40 -19.36 -26.58
C THR A 467 47.01 -19.98 -26.38
N PRO A 468 46.01 -19.19 -25.93
CA PRO A 468 44.65 -19.34 -26.43
C PRO A 468 44.10 -18.04 -27.02
N THR A 469 43.40 -18.20 -28.13
CA THR A 469 42.55 -17.24 -28.81
C THR A 469 41.34 -16.85 -27.96
N GLY A 470 41.17 -15.55 -27.71
CA GLY A 470 39.98 -14.97 -27.12
C GLY A 470 40.09 -13.45 -27.10
N THR A 471 39.32 -12.77 -27.94
CA THR A 471 39.30 -11.30 -28.07
C THR A 471 38.61 -10.66 -26.87
N SER A 472 39.35 -9.84 -26.13
CA SER A 472 38.81 -8.89 -25.14
C SER A 472 39.06 -7.47 -25.67
N SER A 473 38.02 -6.79 -26.16
CA SER A 473 38.06 -5.36 -26.46
C SER A 473 37.61 -4.58 -25.23
N VAL A 474 38.54 -3.84 -24.63
CA VAL A 474 38.29 -2.85 -23.57
C VAL A 474 37.90 -1.54 -24.26
N SER A 475 36.70 -1.02 -23.98
CA SER A 475 36.31 0.35 -24.33
C SER A 475 36.47 1.22 -23.07
N THR A 476 37.35 2.21 -23.13
CA THR A 476 37.51 3.24 -22.10
C THR A 476 36.45 4.31 -22.31
N ASP A 477 35.60 4.50 -21.31
CA ASP A 477 34.56 5.52 -21.31
C ASP A 477 35.18 6.89 -20.98
N THR A 478 35.20 7.78 -21.96
CA THR A 478 35.43 9.23 -21.76
C THR A 478 34.08 9.92 -21.90
N PRO A 479 33.73 10.90 -21.04
CA PRO A 479 32.41 11.50 -21.01
C PRO A 479 32.11 12.19 -22.34
N VAL A 480 31.11 11.67 -23.04
CA VAL A 480 30.55 12.25 -24.27
C VAL A 480 29.60 13.39 -23.84
N PRO A 481 29.67 14.59 -24.46
CA PRO A 481 28.70 15.65 -24.19
C PRO A 481 27.30 15.22 -24.66
N PRO A 482 26.21 15.74 -24.07
CA PRO A 482 24.87 15.24 -24.31
C PRO A 482 24.55 15.29 -25.81
N THR A 483 24.38 14.12 -26.40
CA THR A 483 23.83 13.98 -27.75
C THR A 483 22.39 14.46 -27.72
N VAL A 484 22.16 15.61 -28.33
CA VAL A 484 20.83 16.06 -28.73
C VAL A 484 20.26 14.97 -29.65
N PHE A 485 19.30 14.20 -29.16
CA PHE A 485 18.46 13.36 -30.01
C PHE A 485 17.76 14.29 -31.00
N SER A 486 18.16 14.26 -32.26
CA SER A 486 17.29 14.71 -33.35
C SER A 486 16.41 13.52 -33.72
N PRO A 487 15.11 13.54 -33.40
CA PRO A 487 14.23 12.47 -33.84
C PRO A 487 14.09 12.58 -35.35
N THR A 488 14.52 11.55 -36.08
CA THR A 488 13.96 11.27 -37.41
C THR A 488 12.50 10.87 -37.19
N THR A 489 11.61 11.85 -37.19
CA THR A 489 10.16 11.68 -37.02
C THR A 489 9.56 11.12 -38.31
N SER A 490 9.07 9.88 -38.26
CA SER A 490 7.69 9.70 -38.67
C SER A 490 6.85 10.29 -37.54
N SER A 491 6.21 11.45 -37.73
CA SER A 491 5.34 12.03 -36.71
C SER A 491 4.17 11.07 -36.50
N VAL A 492 4.19 10.30 -35.40
CA VAL A 492 3.03 9.53 -34.96
C VAL A 492 1.90 10.53 -34.71
N LYS A 493 0.76 10.33 -35.37
CA LYS A 493 -0.36 11.26 -35.34
C LYS A 493 -0.90 11.32 -33.90
N GLY A 494 -1.08 12.52 -33.37
CA GLY A 494 -1.68 12.73 -32.04
C GLY A 494 -0.68 12.79 -30.87
N VAL A 495 0.61 12.60 -31.09
CA VAL A 495 1.62 12.76 -30.02
C VAL A 495 1.80 14.24 -29.69
N LYS A 496 1.65 14.59 -28.41
CA LYS A 496 1.96 15.92 -27.85
C LYS A 496 3.36 15.94 -27.23
N ASN A 497 3.85 17.10 -26.80
CA ASN A 497 5.15 17.22 -26.14
C ASN A 497 5.07 16.81 -24.66
N TYR A 498 4.81 15.53 -24.39
CA TYR A 498 4.62 15.03 -23.02
C TYR A 498 5.86 15.21 -22.14
N ALA A 499 7.07 15.25 -22.71
CA ALA A 499 8.28 15.51 -21.93
C ALA A 499 8.28 16.90 -21.29
N GLU A 500 7.74 17.91 -21.99
CA GLU A 500 7.58 19.26 -21.43
C GLU A 500 6.48 19.31 -20.37
N ALA A 501 5.34 18.65 -20.62
CA ALA A 501 4.27 18.52 -19.62
C ALA A 501 4.77 17.86 -18.32
N ILE A 502 5.53 16.77 -18.40
CA ILE A 502 6.13 16.13 -17.22
C ILE A 502 7.03 17.10 -16.45
N ARG A 503 7.86 17.87 -17.16
CA ARG A 503 8.77 18.85 -16.56
C ARG A 503 7.99 19.96 -15.86
N LEU A 504 6.93 20.46 -16.49
CA LEU A 504 6.07 21.51 -15.94
C LEU A 504 5.34 20.99 -14.70
N SER A 505 4.66 19.84 -14.76
CA SER A 505 3.99 19.28 -13.59
C SER A 505 4.93 18.97 -12.42
N GLN A 506 6.24 18.71 -12.64
CA GLN A 506 7.22 18.65 -11.53
C GLN A 506 7.50 20.02 -10.89
N MET A 507 7.52 21.09 -11.70
CA MET A 507 7.65 22.46 -11.19
C MET A 507 6.44 22.86 -10.34
N PHE A 508 5.25 22.34 -10.63
CA PHE A 508 4.08 22.56 -9.77
C PHE A 508 4.34 22.01 -8.36
N TYR A 509 4.81 20.78 -8.23
CA TYR A 509 5.16 20.23 -6.91
C TYR A 509 6.30 20.99 -6.22
N ASP A 510 7.23 21.59 -6.97
CA ASP A 510 8.22 22.51 -6.39
C ASP A 510 7.57 23.78 -5.85
N ALA A 511 6.57 24.31 -6.56
CA ALA A 511 5.81 25.49 -6.16
C ALA A 511 4.89 25.24 -4.96
N GLN A 512 4.56 23.98 -4.67
CA GLN A 512 3.79 23.57 -3.48
C GLN A 512 4.66 23.32 -2.23
N ARG A 513 6.00 23.33 -2.32
CA ARG A 513 6.87 22.97 -1.18
C ARG A 513 6.65 23.89 0.03
N SER A 514 6.51 23.32 1.21
CA SER A 514 6.46 24.03 2.51
C SER A 514 7.74 23.74 3.29
N GLY A 515 8.15 24.62 4.21
CA GLY A 515 9.37 24.47 4.99
C GLY A 515 10.56 25.23 4.41
N GLU A 516 11.76 24.84 4.83
CA GLU A 516 13.03 25.38 4.31
C GLU A 516 13.29 24.82 2.91
N LEU A 517 13.28 25.67 1.89
CA LEU A 517 13.47 25.28 0.51
C LEU A 517 14.95 24.98 0.22
N PRO A 518 15.26 24.01 -0.65
CA PRO A 518 16.65 23.70 -0.96
C PRO A 518 17.28 24.82 -1.78
N GLU A 519 18.61 25.00 -1.66
CA GLU A 519 19.35 26.06 -2.38
C GLU A 519 19.15 26.03 -3.91
N ASN A 520 18.82 24.86 -4.46
CA ASN A 520 18.55 24.65 -5.89
C ASN A 520 17.04 24.70 -6.24
N ASN A 521 16.19 25.28 -5.39
CA ASN A 521 14.77 25.45 -5.67
C ASN A 521 14.54 26.13 -7.04
N PRO A 522 13.82 25.51 -7.98
CA PRO A 522 13.64 26.06 -9.32
C PRO A 522 12.55 27.14 -9.39
N ILE A 523 11.84 27.42 -8.30
CA ILE A 523 10.73 28.37 -8.25
C ILE A 523 11.19 29.68 -7.59
N PRO A 524 11.61 30.70 -8.36
CA PRO A 524 12.32 31.87 -7.84
C PRO A 524 11.46 32.81 -6.98
N TRP A 525 10.15 32.64 -7.01
CA TRP A 525 9.18 33.47 -6.28
C TRP A 525 8.66 32.79 -5.00
N ARG A 526 9.13 31.57 -4.69
CA ARG A 526 8.88 30.87 -3.43
C ARG A 526 10.12 30.98 -2.53
N ASP A 527 9.89 31.13 -1.22
CA ASP A 527 10.92 31.18 -0.19
C ASP A 527 10.54 30.27 0.99
N ASP A 528 11.40 30.23 2.01
CA ASP A 528 11.20 29.48 3.24
C ASP A 528 9.90 29.88 3.95
N SER A 529 9.04 28.90 4.26
CA SER A 529 7.74 29.15 4.87
C SER A 529 7.36 28.11 5.92
N ALA A 530 6.42 28.46 6.81
CA ALA A 530 5.89 27.56 7.84
C ALA A 530 6.94 26.83 8.71
N LEU A 531 8.08 27.49 8.97
CA LEU A 531 9.23 26.92 9.69
C LEU A 531 8.96 26.54 11.16
N ASN A 532 7.80 26.92 11.70
CA ASN A 532 7.37 26.61 13.05
C ASN A 532 6.33 25.48 13.12
N ASP A 533 6.01 24.85 11.99
CA ASP A 533 5.12 23.68 11.96
C ASP A 533 5.72 22.54 12.80
N CYS A 534 4.87 21.73 13.46
CA CYS A 534 5.36 20.61 14.28
C CYS A 534 6.12 19.56 13.46
N VAL A 535 5.89 19.53 12.14
CA VAL A 535 6.64 18.77 11.15
C VAL A 535 6.88 19.73 9.99
N VAL A 536 8.11 20.19 9.83
CA VAL A 536 8.52 21.09 8.74
C VAL A 536 8.73 20.27 7.44
N GLY A 537 8.52 20.88 6.28
CA GLY A 537 8.63 20.21 4.97
C GLY A 537 7.27 19.88 4.36
N GLY A 538 7.25 18.95 3.40
CA GLY A 538 6.02 18.50 2.74
C GLY A 538 5.43 19.55 1.80
N TRP A 539 4.21 19.33 1.35
CA TRP A 539 3.55 20.22 0.39
C TRP A 539 2.32 20.90 0.98
N TYR A 540 2.06 22.12 0.54
CA TYR A 540 0.74 22.71 0.62
C TYR A 540 -0.20 22.01 -0.36
N ASP A 541 -1.45 21.82 0.05
CA ASP A 541 -2.39 20.95 -0.64
C ASP A 541 -2.85 21.50 -1.99
N ALA A 542 -3.29 22.75 -2.01
CA ALA A 542 -3.90 23.35 -3.18
C ALA A 542 -3.47 24.81 -3.35
N GLY A 543 -4.43 25.71 -3.51
CA GLY A 543 -4.22 27.16 -3.49
C GLY A 543 -4.00 27.75 -2.10
N ASP A 544 -4.11 26.94 -1.06
CA ASP A 544 -4.00 27.29 0.35
C ASP A 544 -2.64 26.92 0.93
N HIS A 545 -2.48 27.08 2.26
CA HIS A 545 -1.23 26.73 2.96
C HIS A 545 -1.44 25.65 4.01
N VAL A 546 -2.57 24.94 3.99
CA VAL A 546 -2.78 23.77 4.85
C VAL A 546 -2.02 22.59 4.27
N LYS A 547 -1.46 21.76 5.15
CA LYS A 547 -0.82 20.50 4.79
C LYS A 547 -1.76 19.36 5.15
N PHE A 548 -2.60 18.94 4.22
CA PHE A 548 -3.52 17.82 4.40
C PHE A 548 -2.81 16.49 4.08
N GLY A 549 -2.62 15.65 5.08
CA GLY A 549 -1.85 14.41 4.96
C GLY A 549 -2.52 13.36 4.07
N PHE A 550 -3.86 13.32 4.06
CA PHE A 550 -4.60 12.32 3.30
C PHE A 550 -4.48 12.50 1.77
N PRO A 551 -4.84 13.64 1.17
CA PRO A 551 -4.61 13.88 -0.26
C PRO A 551 -3.11 13.94 -0.62
N MET A 552 -2.24 14.41 0.28
CA MET A 552 -0.79 14.39 0.04
C MET A 552 -0.24 12.97 -0.11
N ALA A 553 -0.66 12.05 0.78
CA ALA A 553 -0.27 10.66 0.70
C ALA A 553 -0.85 9.99 -0.56
N GLY A 554 -2.13 10.25 -0.88
CA GLY A 554 -2.76 9.77 -2.12
C GLY A 554 -2.03 10.24 -3.39
N ALA A 555 -1.65 11.51 -3.44
CA ALA A 555 -0.84 12.05 -4.52
C ALA A 555 0.52 11.34 -4.63
N LEU A 556 1.21 11.12 -3.49
CA LEU A 556 2.48 10.38 -3.48
C LEU A 556 2.34 8.95 -3.99
N THR A 557 1.33 8.21 -3.55
CA THR A 557 1.07 6.84 -3.99
C THR A 557 0.93 6.78 -5.51
N MET A 558 0.11 7.66 -6.09
CA MET A 558 -0.11 7.74 -7.55
C MET A 558 1.15 8.14 -8.33
N LEU A 559 1.92 9.10 -7.83
CA LEU A 559 3.20 9.52 -8.42
C LEU A 559 4.23 8.38 -8.40
N LEU A 560 4.36 7.70 -7.26
CA LEU A 560 5.29 6.59 -7.06
C LEU A 560 4.91 5.37 -7.87
N TRP A 561 3.61 5.08 -8.02
CA TRP A 561 3.13 4.03 -8.93
C TRP A 561 3.52 4.33 -10.38
N GLY A 562 3.41 5.60 -10.80
CA GLY A 562 3.90 6.04 -12.10
C GLY A 562 5.40 5.82 -12.27
N VAL A 563 6.22 6.09 -11.25
CA VAL A 563 7.67 5.81 -11.31
C VAL A 563 7.95 4.31 -11.36
N ASP A 564 7.26 3.51 -10.55
CA ASP A 564 7.40 2.06 -10.51
C ASP A 564 7.06 1.40 -11.86
N ARG A 565 5.99 1.85 -12.52
CA ARG A 565 5.49 1.23 -13.76
C ARG A 565 6.04 1.86 -15.04
N PHE A 566 6.30 3.16 -15.04
CA PHE A 566 6.71 3.94 -16.22
C PHE A 566 8.03 4.70 -16.00
N LYS A 567 8.96 4.10 -15.24
CA LYS A 567 10.33 4.64 -15.01
C LYS A 567 11.02 5.06 -16.30
N ASP A 568 10.91 4.25 -17.34
CA ASP A 568 11.51 4.49 -18.65
C ASP A 568 10.84 5.66 -19.39
N GLY A 569 9.55 5.92 -19.17
CA GLY A 569 8.86 7.13 -19.61
C GLY A 569 9.47 8.40 -19.03
N TYR A 570 9.72 8.43 -17.71
CA TYR A 570 10.45 9.52 -17.06
C TYR A 570 11.89 9.64 -17.56
N GLN A 571 12.57 8.51 -17.80
CA GLN A 571 13.92 8.50 -18.34
C GLN A 571 13.96 9.06 -19.78
N ALA A 572 13.01 8.69 -20.62
CA ALA A 572 12.87 9.19 -21.99
C ALA A 572 12.56 10.69 -22.02
N ALA A 573 11.80 11.21 -21.03
CA ALA A 573 11.57 12.63 -20.84
C ALA A 573 12.80 13.39 -20.25
N GLY A 574 13.82 12.68 -19.77
CA GLY A 574 14.95 13.27 -19.06
C GLY A 574 14.58 13.85 -17.69
N GLN A 575 13.48 13.38 -17.09
CA GLN A 575 12.90 13.91 -15.84
C GLN A 575 12.96 12.92 -14.67
N LEU A 576 13.61 11.76 -14.82
CA LEU A 576 13.63 10.71 -13.78
C LEU A 576 14.32 11.16 -12.49
N ASP A 577 15.49 11.77 -12.56
CA ASP A 577 16.18 12.25 -11.35
C ASP A 577 15.41 13.37 -10.64
N LYS A 578 14.78 14.26 -11.42
CA LYS A 578 13.89 15.27 -10.87
C LYS A 578 12.66 14.64 -10.22
N MET A 579 12.12 13.57 -10.80
CA MET A 579 10.98 12.86 -10.22
C MET A 579 11.33 12.23 -8.87
N TYR A 580 12.52 11.63 -8.74
CA TYR A 580 13.01 11.14 -7.45
C TYR A 580 13.13 12.27 -6.41
N ASP A 581 13.68 13.43 -6.78
CA ASP A 581 13.73 14.61 -5.91
C ASP A 581 12.34 15.09 -5.49
N THR A 582 11.40 15.16 -6.44
CA THR A 582 10.00 15.54 -6.20
C THR A 582 9.36 14.60 -5.17
N VAL A 583 9.30 13.29 -5.40
CA VAL A 583 8.60 12.38 -4.48
C VAL A 583 9.30 12.25 -3.13
N LYS A 584 10.64 12.40 -3.08
CA LYS A 584 11.39 12.36 -1.83
C LYS A 584 10.95 13.45 -0.86
N TRP A 585 10.60 14.64 -1.36
CA TRP A 585 10.14 15.76 -0.54
C TRP A 585 8.91 15.41 0.30
N GLY A 586 7.91 14.80 -0.34
CA GLY A 586 6.70 14.35 0.34
C GLY A 586 6.94 13.13 1.23
N LEU A 587 7.73 12.15 0.78
CA LEU A 587 8.06 10.97 1.58
C LEU A 587 8.83 11.31 2.86
N ASP A 588 9.79 12.23 2.80
CA ASP A 588 10.51 12.73 3.98
C ASP A 588 9.54 13.33 5.00
N TYR A 589 8.55 14.11 4.54
CA TYR A 589 7.52 14.66 5.40
C TYR A 589 6.65 13.58 6.06
N LEU A 590 6.16 12.59 5.30
CA LEU A 590 5.35 11.49 5.84
C LEU A 590 6.11 10.67 6.88
N VAL A 591 7.41 10.43 6.67
CA VAL A 591 8.26 9.76 7.67
C VAL A 591 8.35 10.58 8.96
N HIS A 592 8.54 11.90 8.86
CA HIS A 592 8.61 12.77 10.04
C HIS A 592 7.25 13.01 10.71
N ALA A 593 6.14 12.78 10.00
CA ALA A 593 4.79 12.88 10.55
C ALA A 593 4.44 11.74 11.52
N TRP A 594 5.15 10.61 11.46
CA TRP A 594 4.93 9.44 12.31
C TRP A 594 5.84 9.43 13.54
N ASP A 595 5.25 9.32 14.73
CA ASP A 595 5.96 9.04 15.98
C ASP A 595 5.71 7.58 16.39
N PRO A 596 6.65 6.65 16.11
CA PRO A 596 6.45 5.23 16.40
C PRO A 596 6.42 4.90 17.90
N PHE A 597 6.98 5.77 18.76
CA PHE A 597 6.98 5.55 20.20
C PHE A 597 5.64 5.92 20.83
N LYS A 598 5.01 6.98 20.34
CA LYS A 598 3.67 7.38 20.78
C LYS A 598 2.55 6.70 19.99
N GLN A 599 2.88 6.12 18.84
CA GLN A 599 1.93 5.69 17.83
C GLN A 599 0.94 6.81 17.45
N GLU A 600 1.50 7.98 17.17
CA GLU A 600 0.76 9.16 16.70
C GLU A 600 1.20 9.52 15.29
N LEU A 601 0.23 9.75 14.39
CA LEU A 601 0.48 10.27 13.05
C LEU A 601 -0.07 11.70 12.94
N VAL A 602 0.75 12.66 12.52
CA VAL A 602 0.30 14.00 12.16
C VAL A 602 -0.38 13.95 10.80
N ILE A 603 -1.68 14.21 10.76
CA ILE A 603 -2.50 14.10 9.53
C ILE A 603 -2.86 15.44 8.93
N GLN A 604 -2.69 16.54 9.67
CA GLN A 604 -2.94 17.88 9.17
C GLN A 604 -2.11 18.92 9.93
N ILE A 605 -1.58 19.91 9.21
CA ILE A 605 -0.98 21.11 9.82
C ILE A 605 -1.57 22.36 9.20
N GLY A 606 -2.09 23.24 10.05
CA GLY A 606 -2.96 24.32 9.63
C GLY A 606 -4.42 23.95 9.86
N GLU A 607 -5.26 24.96 10.04
CA GLU A 607 -6.70 24.81 10.22
C GLU A 607 -7.39 25.52 9.05
N GLY A 608 -8.33 24.82 8.39
CA GLY A 608 -8.93 25.29 7.14
C GLY A 608 -9.49 26.70 7.24
N ASN A 609 -10.30 27.02 8.25
CA ASN A 609 -10.93 28.34 8.33
C ASN A 609 -9.92 29.48 8.55
N LEU A 610 -8.93 29.30 9.44
CA LEU A 610 -7.90 30.29 9.73
C LEU A 610 -6.95 30.50 8.56
N ASP A 611 -6.56 29.42 7.90
CA ASP A 611 -5.71 29.46 6.71
C ASP A 611 -6.45 30.08 5.54
N HIS A 612 -7.71 29.70 5.33
CA HIS A 612 -8.50 30.14 4.19
C HIS A 612 -8.98 31.59 4.32
N ALA A 613 -9.15 32.08 5.55
CA ALA A 613 -9.39 33.50 5.84
C ALA A 613 -8.17 34.41 5.55
N TYR A 614 -7.01 33.82 5.28
CA TYR A 614 -5.81 34.53 4.86
C TYR A 614 -5.60 34.35 3.35
N TRP A 615 -5.36 35.45 2.65
CA TRP A 615 -4.90 35.43 1.26
C TRP A 615 -3.57 36.19 1.17
N GLY A 616 -2.49 35.45 0.94
CA GLY A 616 -1.15 36.02 0.86
C GLY A 616 -0.06 34.96 0.68
N ARG A 617 1.18 35.42 0.69
CA ARG A 617 2.39 34.59 0.56
C ARG A 617 2.54 33.63 1.75
N PRO A 618 2.91 32.36 1.55
CA PRO A 618 3.12 31.44 2.67
C PRO A 618 4.22 31.91 3.64
N GLU A 619 5.18 32.69 3.15
CA GLU A 619 6.27 33.30 3.93
C GLU A 619 5.77 34.37 4.91
N ASP A 620 4.61 34.98 4.62
CA ASP A 620 4.00 36.07 5.40
C ASP A 620 2.93 35.58 6.40
N MET A 621 2.74 34.26 6.54
CA MET A 621 1.76 33.68 7.47
C MET A 621 2.07 34.01 8.95
N THR A 622 1.06 34.52 9.66
CA THR A 622 1.18 34.82 11.11
C THR A 622 0.14 34.13 11.98
N MET A 623 -0.84 33.45 11.38
CA MET A 623 -1.88 32.73 12.11
C MET A 623 -1.32 31.48 12.80
N PRO A 624 -1.96 30.98 13.87
CA PRO A 624 -1.62 29.67 14.42
C PRO A 624 -1.86 28.57 13.39
N ARG A 625 -0.89 27.65 13.27
CA ARG A 625 -0.97 26.47 12.40
C ARG A 625 -0.99 25.20 13.26
N PRO A 626 -2.15 24.81 13.81
CA PRO A 626 -2.24 23.68 14.74
C PRO A 626 -1.93 22.37 14.01
N CYS A 627 -1.37 21.41 14.74
CA CYS A 627 -1.17 20.06 14.25
C CYS A 627 -2.28 19.14 14.74
N ILE A 628 -2.96 18.50 13.81
CA ILE A 628 -4.00 17.51 14.06
C ILE A 628 -3.37 16.13 13.87
N LYS A 629 -3.66 15.24 14.82
CA LYS A 629 -3.06 13.90 14.87
C LYS A 629 -4.12 12.84 15.09
N ILE A 630 -3.82 11.66 14.60
CA ILE A 630 -4.49 10.41 14.97
C ILE A 630 -3.59 9.60 15.92
N GLY A 631 -4.21 8.70 16.68
CA GLY A 631 -3.56 7.83 17.65
C GLY A 631 -4.58 6.85 18.23
N PHE A 632 -4.25 6.13 19.31
CA PHE A 632 -5.15 5.11 19.88
C PHE A 632 -6.56 5.61 20.25
N GLU A 633 -6.69 6.86 20.71
CA GLU A 633 -8.00 7.44 21.08
C GLU A 633 -8.77 8.05 19.89
N ARG A 634 -8.07 8.29 18.77
CA ARG A 634 -8.60 8.88 17.53
C ARG A 634 -8.01 8.12 16.35
N PRO A 635 -8.55 6.94 15.99
CA PRO A 635 -8.09 6.17 14.84
C PRO A 635 -8.22 6.96 13.53
N GLY A 636 -7.51 6.47 12.51
CA GLY A 636 -7.51 7.04 11.16
C GLY A 636 -6.83 6.06 10.20
N SER A 637 -7.49 4.92 10.00
CA SER A 637 -7.04 3.79 9.18
C SER A 637 -6.94 4.11 7.71
N ASP A 638 -7.83 4.95 7.22
CA ASP A 638 -7.81 5.60 5.90
C ASP A 638 -6.47 6.32 5.67
N VAL A 639 -6.25 7.45 6.34
CA VAL A 639 -5.06 8.28 6.16
C VAL A 639 -3.77 7.57 6.57
N ALA A 640 -3.81 6.70 7.59
CA ALA A 640 -2.66 5.86 7.95
C ALA A 640 -2.37 4.79 6.89
N GLY A 641 -3.41 4.16 6.34
CA GLY A 641 -3.31 3.21 5.24
C GLY A 641 -2.68 3.87 4.01
N GLU A 642 -3.21 5.00 3.58
CA GLU A 642 -2.68 5.77 2.45
C GLU A 642 -1.22 6.20 2.68
N THR A 643 -0.90 6.66 3.88
CA THR A 643 0.48 7.00 4.25
C THR A 643 1.40 5.78 4.16
N ALA A 644 0.94 4.61 4.63
CA ALA A 644 1.69 3.37 4.53
C ALA A 644 1.85 2.90 3.07
N ALA A 645 0.82 3.07 2.23
CA ALA A 645 0.87 2.78 0.79
C ALA A 645 1.95 3.62 0.10
N ALA A 646 1.93 4.95 0.29
CA ALA A 646 2.91 5.87 -0.27
C ALA A 646 4.34 5.50 0.15
N LEU A 647 4.57 5.23 1.44
CA LEU A 647 5.88 4.85 1.95
C LEU A 647 6.35 3.48 1.43
N ALA A 648 5.47 2.50 1.31
CA ALA A 648 5.79 1.18 0.76
C ALA A 648 6.11 1.23 -0.74
N ALA A 649 5.33 1.99 -1.52
CA ALA A 649 5.62 2.28 -2.92
C ALA A 649 6.96 3.02 -3.06
N GLY A 650 7.22 4.00 -2.18
CA GLY A 650 8.50 4.71 -2.09
C GLY A 650 9.66 3.76 -1.81
N ALA A 651 9.50 2.81 -0.88
CA ALA A 651 10.54 1.83 -0.59
C ALA A 651 10.93 1.01 -1.82
N LEU A 652 9.96 0.57 -2.64
CA LEU A 652 10.23 -0.13 -3.90
C LEU A 652 11.00 0.77 -4.89
N VAL A 653 10.50 1.98 -5.12
CA VAL A 653 11.05 2.95 -6.06
C VAL A 653 12.49 3.36 -5.71
N PHE A 654 12.78 3.63 -4.44
CA PHE A 654 14.13 4.01 -4.00
C PHE A 654 15.07 2.82 -3.87
N LYS A 655 14.56 1.61 -3.62
CA LYS A 655 15.35 0.38 -3.72
C LYS A 655 15.81 0.15 -5.16
N ASP A 656 14.90 0.30 -6.13
CA ASP A 656 15.22 0.20 -7.56
C ASP A 656 16.14 1.34 -8.05
N LYS A 657 16.07 2.52 -7.43
CA LYS A 657 17.07 3.59 -7.64
C LYS A 657 18.47 3.21 -7.14
N GLY A 658 18.57 2.30 -6.18
CA GLY A 658 19.82 1.92 -5.49
C GLY A 658 20.06 2.63 -4.16
N ASP A 659 19.08 3.38 -3.62
CA ASP A 659 19.14 4.00 -2.30
C ASP A 659 18.54 3.06 -1.23
N ILE A 660 19.31 2.02 -0.91
CA ILE A 660 18.86 0.91 -0.05
C ILE A 660 18.56 1.37 1.38
N GLN A 661 19.33 2.32 1.92
CA GLN A 661 19.13 2.82 3.28
C GLN A 661 17.84 3.62 3.40
N TYR A 662 17.57 4.51 2.42
CA TYR A 662 16.34 5.26 2.43
C TYR A 662 15.13 4.35 2.19
N ALA A 663 15.23 3.40 1.27
CA ALA A 663 14.19 2.41 1.03
C ALA A 663 13.85 1.59 2.29
N ALA A 664 14.85 1.15 3.06
CA ALA A 664 14.64 0.44 4.32
C ALA A 664 13.91 1.31 5.35
N LYS A 665 14.30 2.57 5.49
CA LYS A 665 13.63 3.54 6.38
C LYS A 665 12.16 3.73 6.01
N LEU A 666 11.87 3.89 4.72
CA LEU A 666 10.50 4.03 4.22
C LEU A 666 9.68 2.77 4.54
N LEU A 667 10.23 1.58 4.27
CA LEU A 667 9.55 0.31 4.50
C LEU A 667 9.26 0.06 5.97
N GLU A 668 10.24 0.27 6.86
CA GLU A 668 10.07 0.12 8.31
C GLU A 668 8.95 1.05 8.84
N THR A 669 8.95 2.29 8.36
CA THR A 669 7.93 3.28 8.71
C THR A 669 6.54 2.83 8.20
N ALA A 670 6.45 2.40 6.94
CA ALA A 670 5.21 1.89 6.33
C ALA A 670 4.62 0.72 7.11
N GLN A 671 5.45 -0.27 7.47
CA GLN A 671 5.04 -1.43 8.25
C GLN A 671 4.56 -1.04 9.66
N SER A 672 5.21 -0.06 10.29
CA SER A 672 4.81 0.46 11.59
C SER A 672 3.45 1.16 11.54
N ILE A 673 3.22 2.02 10.54
CA ILE A 673 1.96 2.75 10.38
C ILE A 673 0.82 1.79 10.01
N TYR A 674 1.06 0.85 9.08
CA TYR A 674 0.04 -0.13 8.71
C TYR A 674 -0.36 -1.02 9.87
N ARG A 675 0.59 -1.45 10.72
CA ARG A 675 0.27 -2.18 11.95
C ARG A 675 -0.66 -1.37 12.85
N PHE A 676 -0.31 -0.10 13.12
CA PHE A 676 -1.17 0.81 13.86
C PHE A 676 -2.58 0.92 13.24
N ALA A 677 -2.67 1.10 11.92
CA ALA A 677 -3.94 1.19 11.21
C ALA A 677 -4.78 -0.10 11.30
N THR A 678 -4.15 -1.27 11.27
CA THR A 678 -4.85 -2.56 11.44
C THR A 678 -5.32 -2.81 12.87
N GLU A 679 -4.53 -2.39 13.87
CA GLU A 679 -4.84 -2.59 15.29
C GLU A 679 -5.84 -1.55 15.83
N ASN A 680 -5.92 -0.39 15.19
CA ASN A 680 -6.72 0.75 15.59
C ASN A 680 -7.64 1.22 14.45
N ARG A 681 -8.65 0.40 14.13
CA ARG A 681 -9.60 0.61 13.01
C ARG A 681 -10.49 1.83 13.19
N GLY A 682 -10.76 2.55 12.09
CA GLY A 682 -11.72 3.65 12.02
C GLY A 682 -11.26 4.79 11.12
N ARG A 683 -12.18 5.57 10.56
CA ARG A 683 -11.86 6.72 9.71
C ARG A 683 -11.45 7.94 10.52
N PHE A 684 -10.47 8.71 10.06
CA PHE A 684 -10.03 9.90 10.81
C PHE A 684 -11.14 10.94 10.94
N SER A 685 -12.04 11.01 9.95
CA SER A 685 -13.16 11.94 9.91
C SER A 685 -14.40 11.48 10.70
N ASP A 686 -14.43 10.26 11.22
CA ASP A 686 -15.48 9.81 12.15
C ASP A 686 -15.34 10.47 13.53
N PHE A 687 -14.18 11.08 13.81
CA PHE A 687 -13.92 11.86 15.01
C PHE A 687 -14.08 13.35 14.67
N PRO A 688 -15.28 13.92 14.87
CA PRO A 688 -15.58 15.26 14.41
C PRO A 688 -14.63 16.27 15.04
N ASP A 689 -13.84 16.89 14.19
CA ASP A 689 -12.95 17.99 14.50
C ASP A 689 -13.18 19.04 13.41
N GLU A 690 -13.82 20.15 13.77
CA GLU A 690 -14.26 21.21 12.83
C GLU A 690 -13.10 21.84 12.03
N ARG A 691 -11.86 21.50 12.41
CA ARG A 691 -10.62 21.95 11.79
C ARG A 691 -10.19 21.10 10.59
N LEU A 692 -10.74 19.89 10.44
CA LEU A 692 -10.41 18.98 9.33
C LEU A 692 -10.95 19.54 8.01
N GLY A 693 -10.12 19.55 6.97
CA GLY A 693 -10.52 20.05 5.64
C GLY A 693 -10.93 18.97 4.65
N TYR A 694 -10.53 17.72 4.90
CA TYR A 694 -10.91 16.55 4.10
C TYR A 694 -11.65 15.53 4.98
N SER A 695 -12.52 14.74 4.37
CA SER A 695 -13.26 13.66 5.03
C SER A 695 -13.07 12.36 4.26
N SER A 696 -13.06 11.22 4.96
CA SER A 696 -13.00 9.90 4.34
C SER A 696 -14.39 9.28 4.15
N SER A 697 -14.63 8.72 2.97
CA SER A 697 -15.81 7.88 2.71
C SER A 697 -15.65 6.44 3.20
N SER A 698 -14.45 5.88 3.16
CA SER A 698 -14.13 4.52 3.57
C SER A 698 -12.68 4.40 4.07
N ASP A 699 -12.39 3.38 4.90
CA ASP A 699 -11.03 3.05 5.34
C ASP A 699 -10.55 1.69 4.81
N LYS A 700 -11.34 1.03 3.97
CA LYS A 700 -11.08 -0.34 3.51
C LYS A 700 -10.28 -0.39 2.23
N ASP A 701 -10.56 0.52 1.33
CA ASP A 701 -9.88 0.71 0.06
C ASP A 701 -8.43 1.16 0.25
N GLU A 702 -8.15 2.15 1.12
CA GLU A 702 -6.77 2.50 1.49
C GLU A 702 -6.02 1.31 2.10
N MET A 703 -6.70 0.50 2.91
CA MET A 703 -6.07 -0.62 3.61
C MET A 703 -5.86 -1.82 2.71
N CYS A 704 -6.70 -1.97 1.69
CA CYS A 704 -6.45 -2.88 0.59
C CYS A 704 -5.21 -2.42 -0.18
N GLU A 705 -5.19 -1.17 -0.66
CA GLU A 705 -4.09 -0.61 -1.44
C GLU A 705 -2.77 -0.72 -0.67
N ALA A 706 -2.72 -0.26 0.58
CA ALA A 706 -1.55 -0.36 1.45
C ALA A 706 -1.09 -1.80 1.68
N GLY A 707 -2.04 -2.73 1.85
CA GLY A 707 -1.74 -4.16 1.98
C GLY A 707 -1.07 -4.72 0.71
N VAL A 708 -1.54 -4.35 -0.49
CA VAL A 708 -0.89 -4.81 -1.71
C VAL A 708 0.48 -4.17 -1.90
N TRP A 709 0.65 -2.88 -1.63
CA TRP A 709 1.97 -2.23 -1.69
C TRP A 709 2.98 -2.85 -0.72
N LEU A 710 2.57 -3.13 0.51
CA LEU A 710 3.42 -3.81 1.50
C LEU A 710 3.74 -5.25 1.09
N TYR A 711 2.77 -5.97 0.50
CA TYR A 711 3.04 -7.29 -0.08
C TYR A 711 4.10 -7.19 -1.17
N ARG A 712 3.96 -6.26 -2.12
CA ARG A 712 4.95 -6.05 -3.19
C ARG A 712 6.34 -5.70 -2.63
N ALA A 713 6.41 -4.88 -1.59
CA ALA A 713 7.66 -4.44 -0.99
C ALA A 713 8.37 -5.53 -0.17
N THR A 714 7.62 -6.46 0.44
CA THR A 714 8.16 -7.42 1.43
C THR A 714 8.14 -8.88 0.96
N GLY A 715 7.22 -9.25 0.08
CA GLY A 715 6.88 -10.63 -0.23
C GLY A 715 6.11 -11.36 0.89
N ASP A 716 5.69 -10.65 1.94
CA ASP A 716 4.94 -11.25 3.06
C ASP A 716 3.45 -11.40 2.71
N GLU A 717 3.04 -12.64 2.47
CA GLU A 717 1.68 -13.04 2.12
C GLU A 717 0.60 -12.58 3.12
N THR A 718 0.96 -12.26 4.37
CA THR A 718 -0.01 -11.73 5.34
C THR A 718 -0.61 -10.42 4.89
N TYR A 719 0.16 -9.53 4.24
CA TYR A 719 -0.36 -8.28 3.69
C TYR A 719 -1.32 -8.52 2.53
N LEU A 720 -1.03 -9.48 1.64
CA LEU A 720 -1.93 -9.84 0.54
C LEU A 720 -3.24 -10.45 1.06
N VAL A 721 -3.16 -11.31 2.08
CA VAL A 721 -4.34 -11.87 2.74
C VAL A 721 -5.18 -10.77 3.39
N ASN A 722 -4.54 -9.80 4.04
CA ASN A 722 -5.22 -8.65 4.62
C ASN A 722 -5.89 -7.81 3.52
N ALA A 723 -5.17 -7.47 2.44
CA ALA A 723 -5.71 -6.68 1.35
C ALA A 723 -6.98 -7.31 0.74
N LYS A 724 -6.94 -8.62 0.48
CA LYS A 724 -8.10 -9.37 -0.02
C LYS A 724 -9.29 -9.41 0.94
N ARG A 725 -9.04 -9.24 2.24
CA ARG A 725 -10.12 -9.16 3.25
C ARG A 725 -10.74 -7.77 3.29
N GLU A 726 -9.95 -6.72 3.06
CA GLU A 726 -10.46 -5.34 3.04
C GLU A 726 -11.18 -5.01 1.71
N HIS A 727 -10.86 -5.69 0.60
CA HIS A 727 -11.57 -5.56 -0.68
C HIS A 727 -13.07 -5.82 -0.56
N GLU A 728 -13.90 -4.87 -0.99
CA GLU A 728 -15.37 -4.94 -0.82
C GLU A 728 -16.13 -5.49 -2.03
N GLY A 729 -15.47 -5.75 -3.17
CA GLY A 729 -16.12 -6.20 -4.40
C GLY A 729 -17.18 -5.23 -4.94
N ILE A 730 -17.05 -3.94 -4.61
CA ILE A 730 -17.90 -2.85 -5.10
C ILE A 730 -17.19 -2.25 -6.31
N ILE A 731 -17.89 -2.17 -7.45
CA ILE A 731 -17.35 -1.49 -8.63
C ILE A 731 -17.23 0.01 -8.31
N PRO A 732 -16.02 0.59 -8.31
CA PRO A 732 -15.81 1.99 -8.03
C PRO A 732 -16.48 2.88 -9.08
N THR A 733 -16.82 4.11 -8.70
CA THR A 733 -17.35 5.10 -9.65
C THR A 733 -16.32 6.15 -10.05
N GLU A 734 -15.20 6.20 -9.33
CA GLU A 734 -14.06 7.09 -9.53
C GLU A 734 -12.75 6.48 -9.03
N LEU A 735 -11.66 7.22 -9.26
CA LEU A 735 -10.36 7.02 -8.65
C LEU A 735 -9.88 8.40 -8.20
N SER A 736 -9.73 8.59 -6.89
CA SER A 736 -9.43 9.90 -6.29
C SER A 736 -8.54 9.76 -5.05
N TRP A 737 -8.34 10.84 -4.29
CA TRP A 737 -7.67 10.79 -2.99
C TRP A 737 -8.51 10.11 -1.90
N ASP A 738 -9.81 9.88 -2.14
CA ASP A 738 -10.76 9.29 -1.18
C ASP A 738 -11.23 7.88 -1.56
N ASP A 739 -11.49 7.62 -2.85
CA ASP A 739 -11.90 6.28 -3.33
C ASP A 739 -10.72 5.62 -4.05
N LYS A 740 -10.15 4.59 -3.40
CA LYS A 740 -9.03 3.77 -3.90
C LYS A 740 -9.47 2.40 -4.37
N MET A 741 -10.76 2.11 -4.45
CA MET A 741 -11.19 0.75 -4.78
C MET A 741 -10.72 0.35 -6.18
N ALA A 742 -10.68 1.30 -7.12
CA ALA A 742 -10.13 1.07 -8.47
C ALA A 742 -8.63 0.76 -8.44
N SER A 743 -7.86 1.43 -7.56
CA SER A 743 -6.45 1.12 -7.34
C SER A 743 -6.28 -0.26 -6.71
N CYS A 744 -7.08 -0.58 -5.69
CA CYS A 744 -7.09 -1.88 -5.02
C CYS A 744 -7.37 -3.01 -6.03
N ASP A 745 -8.37 -2.86 -6.90
CA ASP A 745 -8.69 -3.83 -7.97
C ASP A 745 -7.50 -4.03 -8.92
N LEU A 746 -6.91 -2.94 -9.40
CA LEU A 746 -5.73 -2.98 -10.28
C LEU A 746 -4.54 -3.66 -9.61
N LEU A 747 -4.18 -3.25 -8.40
CA LEU A 747 -3.05 -3.80 -7.65
C LEU A 747 -3.27 -5.28 -7.31
N LEU A 748 -4.48 -5.67 -6.90
CA LEU A 748 -4.81 -7.07 -6.68
C LEU A 748 -4.75 -7.87 -7.99
N TYR A 749 -5.16 -7.30 -9.12
CA TYR A 749 -4.98 -7.93 -10.43
C TYR A 749 -3.49 -8.07 -10.79
N GLU A 750 -2.67 -7.04 -10.60
CA GLU A 750 -1.23 -7.04 -10.87
C GLU A 750 -0.54 -8.22 -10.16
N VAL A 751 -0.85 -8.44 -8.88
CA VAL A 751 -0.14 -9.44 -8.07
C VAL A 751 -0.77 -10.85 -8.08
N THR A 752 -2.03 -10.98 -8.50
CA THR A 752 -2.73 -12.28 -8.49
C THR A 752 -3.12 -12.81 -9.87
N HIS A 753 -3.25 -11.93 -10.87
CA HIS A 753 -3.85 -12.19 -12.17
C HIS A 753 -5.22 -12.88 -12.09
N SER A 754 -5.96 -12.67 -10.99
CA SER A 754 -7.29 -13.25 -10.79
C SER A 754 -8.30 -12.67 -11.78
N GLY A 755 -9.13 -13.54 -12.36
CA GLY A 755 -10.18 -13.12 -13.30
C GLY A 755 -11.28 -12.24 -12.67
N ASN A 756 -11.46 -12.28 -11.34
CA ASN A 756 -12.43 -11.42 -10.67
C ASN A 756 -11.97 -9.96 -10.67
N TYR A 757 -10.75 -9.68 -10.19
CA TYR A 757 -10.20 -8.33 -10.20
C TYR A 757 -10.03 -7.80 -11.62
N ARG A 758 -9.67 -8.67 -12.58
CA ARG A 758 -9.69 -8.29 -14.01
C ARG A 758 -11.06 -7.78 -14.45
N HIS A 759 -12.13 -8.49 -14.07
CA HIS A 759 -13.49 -8.12 -14.41
C HIS A 759 -13.91 -6.80 -13.76
N ASP A 760 -13.53 -6.58 -12.51
CA ASP A 760 -13.82 -5.33 -11.78
C ASP A 760 -13.13 -4.13 -12.44
N VAL A 761 -11.85 -4.27 -12.83
CA VAL A 761 -11.10 -3.27 -13.60
C VAL A 761 -11.74 -3.02 -14.98
N GLU A 762 -12.11 -4.07 -15.71
CA GLU A 762 -12.77 -3.95 -17.02
C GLU A 762 -14.09 -3.17 -16.91
N ASN A 763 -14.90 -3.48 -15.90
CA ASN A 763 -16.17 -2.79 -15.66
C ASN A 763 -15.96 -1.33 -15.29
N PHE A 764 -15.00 -1.05 -14.40
CA PHE A 764 -14.64 0.31 -14.03
C PHE A 764 -14.23 1.12 -15.27
N LEU A 765 -13.23 0.68 -16.02
CA LEU A 765 -12.74 1.42 -17.20
C LEU A 765 -13.82 1.57 -18.27
N SER A 766 -14.61 0.52 -18.53
CA SER A 766 -15.72 0.58 -19.48
C SER A 766 -16.78 1.60 -19.08
N SER A 767 -17.03 1.81 -17.79
CA SER A 767 -17.97 2.83 -17.31
C SER A 767 -17.51 4.27 -17.61
N TRP A 768 -16.19 4.49 -17.73
CA TRP A 768 -15.61 5.78 -18.05
C TRP A 768 -15.47 6.02 -19.55
N GLN A 769 -15.38 4.97 -20.35
CA GLN A 769 -15.20 5.04 -21.81
C GLN A 769 -16.48 5.42 -22.58
N PRO A 770 -16.37 5.84 -23.86
CA PRO A 770 -17.53 6.19 -24.67
C PRO A 770 -18.55 5.04 -24.77
N GLY A 771 -19.80 5.31 -24.41
CA GLY A 771 -20.86 4.31 -24.35
C GLY A 771 -21.07 3.67 -22.98
N GLY A 772 -20.21 4.00 -22.00
CA GLY A 772 -20.39 3.69 -20.58
C GLY A 772 -21.32 4.67 -19.84
N ASP A 773 -21.07 4.83 -18.55
CA ASP A 773 -21.91 5.59 -17.62
C ASP A 773 -21.63 7.10 -17.64
N LYS A 774 -20.38 7.49 -17.95
CA LYS A 774 -19.96 8.90 -17.97
C LYS A 774 -20.46 9.62 -19.22
N LEU A 775 -20.70 10.92 -19.08
CA LEU A 775 -21.01 11.81 -20.21
C LEU A 775 -19.72 12.16 -20.95
N TYR A 776 -19.88 12.64 -22.18
CA TYR A 776 -18.78 13.16 -22.97
C TYR A 776 -19.14 14.54 -23.47
N THR A 777 -18.22 15.48 -23.31
CA THR A 777 -18.35 16.81 -23.87
C THR A 777 -18.37 16.74 -25.41
N PRO A 778 -18.86 17.79 -26.09
CA PRO A 778 -18.79 17.87 -27.55
C PRO A 778 -17.40 17.57 -28.14
N CYS A 779 -16.32 18.02 -27.49
CA CYS A 779 -14.94 17.76 -27.90
C CYS A 779 -14.32 16.46 -27.38
N GLY A 780 -15.09 15.62 -26.69
CA GLY A 780 -14.70 14.24 -26.37
C GLY A 780 -13.98 14.07 -25.02
N PHE A 781 -14.05 15.07 -24.15
CA PHE A 781 -13.61 14.94 -22.76
C PHE A 781 -14.65 14.16 -21.95
N VAL A 782 -14.20 13.23 -21.12
CA VAL A 782 -15.06 12.49 -20.19
C VAL A 782 -15.53 13.42 -19.07
N TRP A 783 -16.81 13.38 -18.73
CA TRP A 783 -17.37 14.21 -17.68
C TRP A 783 -18.47 13.46 -16.92
N GLY A 784 -18.46 13.58 -15.59
CA GLY A 784 -19.49 13.03 -14.71
C GLY A 784 -19.83 14.01 -13.59
N ASN A 785 -20.92 13.75 -12.87
CA ASN A 785 -21.30 14.65 -11.77
C ASN A 785 -20.38 14.54 -10.56
N SER A 786 -19.84 13.34 -10.29
CA SER A 786 -18.75 13.16 -9.32
C SER A 786 -17.48 13.89 -9.75
N THR A 787 -17.35 14.25 -11.03
CA THR A 787 -16.21 14.99 -11.57
C THR A 787 -16.48 16.49 -11.68
N TYR A 788 -17.51 17.03 -11.01
CA TYR A 788 -17.77 18.48 -11.02
C TYR A 788 -16.59 19.25 -10.38
N TRP A 789 -16.09 18.75 -9.24
CA TRP A 789 -14.84 19.21 -8.64
C TRP A 789 -13.67 18.43 -9.26
N GLY A 790 -12.72 19.14 -9.89
CA GLY A 790 -11.55 18.49 -10.47
C GLY A 790 -11.89 17.54 -11.63
N SER A 791 -12.66 18.00 -12.62
CA SER A 791 -12.99 17.17 -13.80
C SER A 791 -11.73 16.66 -14.52
N ALA A 792 -10.71 17.52 -14.67
CA ALA A 792 -9.41 17.18 -15.22
C ALA A 792 -8.67 16.12 -14.38
N ARG A 793 -8.66 16.28 -13.05
CA ARG A 793 -8.09 15.32 -12.09
C ARG A 793 -8.66 13.92 -12.30
N HIS A 794 -9.98 13.79 -12.33
CA HIS A 794 -10.61 12.48 -12.46
C HIS A 794 -10.32 11.84 -13.83
N ALA A 795 -10.43 12.61 -14.92
CA ALA A 795 -10.11 12.10 -16.25
C ALA A 795 -8.65 11.62 -16.34
N ALA A 796 -7.72 12.37 -15.74
CA ALA A 796 -6.30 12.03 -15.71
C ALA A 796 -5.99 10.81 -14.84
N ASN A 797 -6.60 10.70 -13.65
CA ASN A 797 -6.46 9.53 -12.78
C ASN A 797 -6.92 8.24 -13.48
N VAL A 798 -8.06 8.29 -14.15
CA VAL A 798 -8.58 7.12 -14.88
C VAL A 798 -7.79 6.86 -16.16
N ALA A 799 -7.24 7.89 -16.81
CA ALA A 799 -6.30 7.70 -17.93
C ALA A 799 -5.03 6.96 -17.47
N PHE A 800 -4.49 7.29 -16.29
CA PHE A 800 -3.39 6.54 -15.69
C PHE A 800 -3.78 5.08 -15.40
N ALA A 801 -4.94 4.85 -14.76
CA ALA A 801 -5.49 3.52 -14.52
C ALA A 801 -5.65 2.68 -15.80
N ALA A 802 -6.12 3.31 -16.89
CA ALA A 802 -6.26 2.66 -18.19
C ALA A 802 -4.88 2.26 -18.77
N LEU A 803 -3.86 3.11 -18.62
CA LEU A 803 -2.50 2.78 -19.08
C LEU A 803 -1.90 1.61 -18.29
N LEU A 804 -2.09 1.57 -16.98
CA LEU A 804 -1.69 0.45 -16.12
C LEU A 804 -2.37 -0.85 -16.57
N ALA A 805 -3.70 -0.83 -16.70
CA ALA A 805 -4.48 -1.97 -17.16
C ALA A 805 -4.05 -2.47 -18.54
N ALA A 806 -3.73 -1.55 -19.46
CA ALA A 806 -3.24 -1.89 -20.79
C ALA A 806 -1.89 -2.62 -20.76
N GLU A 807 -0.94 -2.17 -19.93
CA GLU A 807 0.34 -2.87 -19.77
C GLU A 807 0.20 -4.25 -19.13
N ASP A 808 -0.86 -4.47 -18.34
CA ASP A 808 -1.20 -5.78 -17.80
C ASP A 808 -2.15 -6.59 -18.72
N GLY A 809 -2.35 -6.15 -19.95
CA GLY A 809 -3.04 -6.90 -21.00
C GLY A 809 -4.57 -6.79 -21.01
N ILE A 810 -5.14 -5.83 -20.28
CA ILE A 810 -6.57 -5.52 -20.32
C ILE A 810 -6.82 -4.51 -21.44
N ASP A 811 -7.54 -4.94 -22.48
CA ASP A 811 -7.91 -4.18 -23.68
C ASP A 811 -6.89 -3.10 -24.12
N PRO A 812 -5.62 -3.48 -24.40
CA PRO A 812 -4.54 -2.50 -24.52
C PRO A 812 -4.77 -1.43 -25.59
N GLU A 813 -5.32 -1.80 -26.74
CA GLU A 813 -5.61 -0.85 -27.82
C GLU A 813 -6.67 0.20 -27.40
N VAL A 814 -7.73 -0.22 -26.71
CA VAL A 814 -8.82 0.65 -26.27
C VAL A 814 -8.34 1.58 -25.16
N ASN A 815 -7.70 0.99 -24.15
CA ASN A 815 -7.26 1.70 -22.95
C ASN A 815 -6.15 2.72 -23.25
N ARG A 816 -5.13 2.35 -24.05
CA ARG A 816 -4.08 3.29 -24.46
C ARG A 816 -4.64 4.44 -25.29
N LYS A 817 -5.52 4.14 -26.26
CA LYS A 817 -6.13 5.18 -27.12
C LYS A 817 -6.95 6.16 -26.29
N TRP A 818 -7.82 5.65 -25.43
CA TRP A 818 -8.67 6.48 -24.60
C TRP A 818 -7.86 7.37 -23.66
N ALA A 819 -6.86 6.81 -22.97
CA ALA A 819 -5.97 7.57 -22.10
C ALA A 819 -5.24 8.69 -22.86
N ALA A 820 -4.67 8.38 -24.02
CA ALA A 820 -4.01 9.37 -24.87
C ALA A 820 -4.96 10.49 -25.29
N GLU A 821 -6.21 10.17 -25.66
CA GLU A 821 -7.21 11.17 -26.05
C GLU A 821 -7.60 12.10 -24.89
N GLN A 822 -7.78 11.57 -23.68
CA GLN A 822 -8.12 12.39 -22.50
C GLN A 822 -6.96 13.32 -22.12
N ILE A 823 -5.73 12.81 -22.07
CA ILE A 823 -4.55 13.64 -21.76
C ILE A 823 -4.30 14.67 -22.85
N ASN A 824 -4.46 14.32 -24.13
CA ASN A 824 -4.35 15.26 -25.23
C ASN A 824 -5.40 16.38 -25.17
N TYR A 825 -6.63 16.07 -24.75
CA TYR A 825 -7.65 17.09 -24.50
C TYR A 825 -7.17 18.09 -23.45
N LEU A 826 -6.63 17.59 -22.32
CA LEU A 826 -6.07 18.43 -21.25
C LEU A 826 -4.87 19.27 -21.72
N LEU A 827 -4.10 18.76 -22.68
CA LEU A 827 -2.97 19.45 -23.29
C LEU A 827 -3.34 20.32 -24.51
N GLY A 828 -4.63 20.51 -24.80
CA GLY A 828 -5.09 21.50 -25.79
C GLY A 828 -5.82 20.97 -27.01
N ASP A 829 -6.18 19.68 -27.09
CA ASP A 829 -7.14 19.17 -28.10
C ASP A 829 -8.59 19.56 -27.75
N ASN A 830 -8.80 20.86 -27.60
CA ASN A 830 -10.07 21.52 -27.39
C ASN A 830 -9.99 22.95 -27.98
N PRO A 831 -11.10 23.53 -28.45
CA PRO A 831 -11.12 24.82 -29.14
C PRO A 831 -11.39 26.00 -28.18
N HIS A 832 -11.07 25.87 -26.89
CA HIS A 832 -11.40 26.89 -25.89
C HIS A 832 -10.66 28.21 -26.16
N ASP A 833 -11.31 29.33 -25.81
CA ASP A 833 -10.83 30.69 -26.12
C ASP A 833 -10.43 30.89 -27.61
N GLY A 834 -11.09 30.18 -28.54
CA GLY A 834 -10.83 30.30 -29.97
C GLY A 834 -9.46 29.78 -30.43
N GLY A 835 -8.84 28.88 -29.66
CA GLY A 835 -7.58 28.23 -30.00
C GLY A 835 -7.36 26.91 -29.24
N CYS A 836 -6.13 26.43 -29.25
CA CYS A 836 -5.70 25.23 -28.52
C CYS A 836 -5.35 25.63 -27.09
N PHE A 837 -6.22 25.28 -26.13
CA PHE A 837 -6.10 25.74 -24.76
C PHE A 837 -5.72 24.58 -23.83
N SER A 838 -4.51 24.62 -23.27
CA SER A 838 -4.11 23.65 -22.26
C SER A 838 -4.75 23.96 -20.91
N TYR A 839 -5.15 22.94 -20.17
CA TYR A 839 -5.53 23.04 -18.76
C TYR A 839 -4.31 22.85 -17.82
N GLU A 840 -3.14 22.55 -18.36
CA GLU A 840 -1.87 22.58 -17.64
C GLU A 840 -1.22 23.96 -17.80
N ILE A 841 -1.06 24.67 -16.69
CA ILE A 841 -0.55 26.04 -16.70
C ILE A 841 0.87 26.09 -17.27
N GLY A 842 1.08 26.90 -18.31
CA GLY A 842 2.36 27.07 -18.97
C GLY A 842 2.66 26.08 -20.10
N TYR A 843 1.76 25.12 -20.38
CA TYR A 843 1.87 24.24 -21.53
C TYR A 843 1.19 24.84 -22.77
N GLY A 844 1.86 24.81 -23.93
CA GLY A 844 1.36 25.39 -25.17
C GLY A 844 1.27 26.92 -25.15
N ASP A 845 0.58 27.50 -26.14
CA ASP A 845 0.49 28.96 -26.30
C ASP A 845 -0.67 29.61 -25.50
N LYS A 846 -1.64 28.81 -25.06
CA LYS A 846 -2.80 29.27 -24.28
C LYS A 846 -3.08 28.33 -23.13
N TYR A 847 -3.23 28.89 -21.94
CA TYR A 847 -3.44 28.17 -20.68
C TYR A 847 -4.02 29.14 -19.63
N PRO A 848 -4.52 28.64 -18.48
CA PRO A 848 -5.05 29.48 -17.41
C PRO A 848 -4.02 30.45 -16.85
N LEU A 849 -4.43 31.70 -16.64
CA LEU A 849 -3.62 32.78 -16.11
C LEU A 849 -4.06 33.19 -14.70
N GLN A 850 -5.25 32.79 -14.25
CA GLN A 850 -5.83 33.16 -12.96
C GLN A 850 -6.17 31.93 -12.11
N PRO A 851 -5.22 31.01 -11.83
CA PRO A 851 -5.49 29.89 -10.93
C PRO A 851 -5.88 30.40 -9.53
N HIS A 852 -6.78 29.68 -8.86
CA HIS A 852 -7.13 29.89 -7.46
C HIS A 852 -5.95 29.47 -6.55
N HIS A 853 -4.88 30.26 -6.54
CA HIS A 853 -3.63 29.93 -5.86
C HIS A 853 -2.99 31.16 -5.23
N ARG A 854 -2.90 31.18 -3.90
CA ARG A 854 -2.47 32.34 -3.09
C ARG A 854 -1.09 32.84 -3.49
N ALA A 855 -0.07 31.99 -3.38
CA ALA A 855 1.32 32.39 -3.58
C ALA A 855 1.57 32.90 -5.02
N ALA A 856 0.95 32.29 -6.02
CA ALA A 856 1.11 32.70 -7.41
C ALA A 856 0.43 34.05 -7.72
N SER A 857 -0.66 34.37 -7.01
CA SER A 857 -1.39 35.63 -7.15
C SER A 857 -0.69 36.83 -6.49
N CYS A 858 0.32 36.57 -5.66
CA CYS A 858 1.04 37.61 -4.94
C CYS A 858 2.09 38.28 -5.83
N PRO A 859 2.29 39.61 -5.71
CA PRO A 859 3.44 40.28 -6.32
C PRO A 859 4.75 39.95 -5.57
N ASP A 860 5.89 40.26 -6.18
CA ASP A 860 7.20 40.15 -5.53
C ASP A 860 7.29 41.01 -4.25
N MET A 861 8.02 40.52 -3.25
CA MET A 861 8.39 41.34 -2.09
C MET A 861 9.20 42.59 -2.52
N PRO A 862 9.02 43.76 -1.86
CA PRO A 862 8.25 43.99 -0.64
C PRO A 862 6.79 44.45 -0.90
N ALA A 863 6.23 44.27 -2.10
CA ALA A 863 4.85 44.66 -2.36
C ALA A 863 3.89 43.85 -1.46
N PRO A 864 2.86 44.47 -0.87
CA PRO A 864 1.91 43.74 -0.04
C PRO A 864 1.14 42.72 -0.88
N CYS A 865 0.86 41.56 -0.30
CA CYS A 865 -0.11 40.60 -0.83
C CYS A 865 -1.26 40.50 0.17
N THR A 866 -2.49 40.73 -0.28
CA THR A 866 -3.70 40.77 0.56
C THR A 866 -4.86 40.07 -0.15
N GLU A 867 -6.02 39.99 0.50
CA GLU A 867 -7.27 39.50 -0.10
C GLU A 867 -7.68 40.25 -1.38
N ASP A 868 -7.22 41.49 -1.59
CA ASP A 868 -7.45 42.19 -2.86
C ASP A 868 -6.85 41.42 -4.06
N ASN A 869 -5.78 40.64 -3.85
CA ASN A 869 -5.16 39.81 -4.90
C ASN A 869 -6.05 38.64 -5.36
N LEU A 870 -7.01 38.21 -4.56
CA LEU A 870 -8.03 37.23 -4.97
C LEU A 870 -8.97 37.82 -6.03
N HIS A 871 -9.42 39.05 -5.79
CA HIS A 871 -10.52 39.69 -6.52
C HIS A 871 -10.10 40.49 -7.76
N VAL A 872 -8.79 40.68 -7.99
CA VAL A 872 -8.31 41.39 -9.19
C VAL A 872 -8.39 40.50 -10.42
N ASP A 873 -9.15 40.96 -11.42
CA ASP A 873 -9.29 40.30 -12.73
C ASP A 873 -8.08 40.63 -13.63
N VAL A 874 -6.92 40.10 -13.23
CA VAL A 874 -5.65 40.16 -13.96
C VAL A 874 -4.91 38.83 -13.80
N PRO A 875 -4.07 38.45 -14.78
CA PRO A 875 -3.16 37.32 -14.64
C PRO A 875 -2.39 37.35 -13.32
N SER A 876 -2.22 36.18 -12.71
CA SER A 876 -1.37 36.01 -11.54
C SER A 876 0.05 36.53 -11.83
N PRO A 877 0.68 37.32 -10.94
CA PRO A 877 2.02 37.85 -11.17
C PRO A 877 3.08 36.77 -11.42
N HIS A 878 2.88 35.58 -10.85
CA HIS A 878 3.72 34.41 -11.07
C HIS A 878 2.95 33.34 -11.85
N ILE A 879 3.61 32.78 -12.87
CA ILE A 879 3.08 31.63 -13.60
C ILE A 879 3.28 30.39 -12.72
N LEU A 880 2.18 29.73 -12.38
CA LEU A 880 2.19 28.47 -11.64
C LEU A 880 2.41 27.29 -12.60
N TYR A 881 3.62 27.21 -13.15
CA TYR A 881 3.98 26.19 -14.14
C TYR A 881 3.56 24.78 -13.69
N GLY A 882 2.87 24.07 -14.58
CA GLY A 882 2.45 22.69 -14.42
C GLY A 882 1.17 22.47 -13.63
N GLY A 883 0.61 23.49 -12.97
CA GLY A 883 -0.63 23.31 -12.22
C GLY A 883 -1.74 22.86 -13.15
N LEU A 884 -2.33 21.69 -12.90
CA LEU A 884 -3.50 21.21 -13.62
C LEU A 884 -4.74 21.81 -12.95
N VAL A 885 -5.43 22.69 -13.66
CA VAL A 885 -6.65 23.30 -13.12
C VAL A 885 -7.80 22.29 -13.07
N GLY A 886 -8.83 22.58 -12.27
CA GLY A 886 -10.02 21.72 -12.11
C GLY A 886 -10.65 21.29 -13.43
N GLY A 887 -10.63 22.12 -14.48
CA GLY A 887 -10.95 21.72 -15.85
C GLY A 887 -12.33 22.19 -16.32
N PRO A 888 -12.81 21.69 -17.47
CA PRO A 888 -14.05 22.17 -18.08
C PRO A 888 -15.31 21.62 -17.42
N ILE A 889 -16.44 22.29 -17.69
CA ILE A 889 -17.78 21.76 -17.50
C ILE A 889 -18.20 20.84 -18.66
N TYR A 890 -19.33 20.16 -18.48
CA TYR A 890 -19.90 19.13 -19.38
C TYR A 890 -20.07 19.51 -20.87
N ASN A 891 -19.93 20.78 -21.25
CA ASN A 891 -20.08 21.29 -22.61
C ASN A 891 -18.80 21.95 -23.18
N ASP A 892 -17.63 21.58 -22.66
CA ASP A 892 -16.31 22.21 -22.98
C ASP A 892 -16.16 23.67 -22.49
N GLY A 893 -17.14 24.17 -21.72
CA GLY A 893 -17.07 25.49 -21.11
C GLY A 893 -16.01 25.55 -20.02
N TYR A 894 -15.32 26.68 -19.91
CA TYR A 894 -14.33 27.00 -18.88
C TYR A 894 -14.25 28.52 -18.74
N ASN A 895 -13.92 29.02 -17.55
CA ASN A 895 -13.76 30.45 -17.32
C ASN A 895 -12.51 30.66 -16.45
N ASP A 896 -11.51 31.36 -16.97
CA ASP A 896 -10.25 31.61 -16.28
C ASP A 896 -10.40 32.77 -15.29
N THR A 897 -10.93 32.47 -14.10
CA THR A 897 -11.11 33.43 -13.01
C THR A 897 -10.68 32.84 -11.68
N ARG A 898 -9.91 33.63 -10.94
CA ARG A 898 -9.35 33.23 -9.64
C ARG A 898 -10.42 32.96 -8.59
N GLU A 899 -11.60 33.57 -8.69
CA GLU A 899 -12.71 33.33 -7.77
C GLU A 899 -13.44 32.01 -8.03
N ASP A 900 -13.26 31.40 -9.21
CA ASP A 900 -13.87 30.12 -9.55
C ASP A 900 -12.98 28.98 -9.08
N TYR A 901 -13.06 28.71 -7.78
CA TYR A 901 -12.35 27.63 -7.10
C TYR A 901 -12.86 26.22 -7.50
N VAL A 902 -13.85 26.08 -8.39
CA VAL A 902 -14.22 24.77 -8.93
C VAL A 902 -13.30 24.43 -10.11
N HIS A 903 -13.24 25.35 -11.07
CA HIS A 903 -12.60 25.06 -12.35
C HIS A 903 -11.15 25.55 -12.40
N ASN A 904 -10.77 26.50 -11.55
CA ASN A 904 -9.43 27.10 -11.48
C ASN A 904 -8.64 26.70 -10.23
N GLU A 905 -9.20 25.84 -9.38
CA GLU A 905 -8.43 25.18 -8.33
C GLU A 905 -7.34 24.30 -8.94
N VAL A 906 -6.22 24.23 -8.24
CA VAL A 906 -5.03 23.44 -8.53
C VAL A 906 -4.64 22.75 -7.24
N ALA A 907 -4.32 21.46 -7.29
CA ALA A 907 -4.05 20.67 -6.08
C ALA A 907 -3.06 19.52 -6.35
N LEU A 908 -2.41 19.03 -5.30
CA LEU A 908 -1.45 17.93 -5.37
C LEU A 908 -2.03 16.69 -6.03
N ASP A 909 -3.25 16.33 -5.65
CA ASP A 909 -3.96 15.16 -6.16
C ASP A 909 -4.50 15.38 -7.59
N TYR A 910 -4.72 16.64 -8.01
CA TYR A 910 -5.11 16.96 -9.39
C TYR A 910 -3.99 16.60 -10.37
N ASN A 911 -2.75 16.91 -9.98
CA ASN A 911 -1.58 16.64 -10.80
C ASN A 911 -1.08 15.18 -10.74
N ALA A 912 -1.44 14.40 -9.72
CA ALA A 912 -0.77 13.13 -9.45
C ALA A 912 -1.00 12.07 -10.53
N GLY A 913 -2.26 11.74 -10.82
CA GLY A 913 -2.59 10.81 -11.91
C GLY A 913 -2.24 11.38 -13.28
N PHE A 914 -2.32 12.70 -13.47
CA PHE A 914 -1.90 13.37 -14.70
C PHE A 914 -0.42 13.19 -14.99
N GLN A 915 0.44 13.48 -14.02
CA GLN A 915 1.88 13.29 -14.11
C GLN A 915 2.25 11.83 -14.42
N SER A 916 1.61 10.87 -13.75
CA SER A 916 1.85 9.45 -13.99
C SER A 916 1.29 8.97 -15.34
N ALA A 917 0.16 9.51 -15.81
CA ALA A 917 -0.37 9.23 -17.15
C ALA A 917 0.56 9.77 -18.24
N LEU A 918 1.11 10.98 -18.08
CA LEU A 918 2.10 11.55 -19.00
C LEU A 918 3.33 10.66 -19.12
N ALA A 919 3.84 10.13 -17.99
CA ALA A 919 4.94 9.18 -17.99
C ALA A 919 4.57 7.88 -18.74
N GLY A 920 3.35 7.36 -18.55
CA GLY A 920 2.83 6.23 -19.31
C GLY A 920 2.74 6.50 -20.82
N LEU A 921 2.30 7.68 -21.24
CA LEU A 921 2.30 8.06 -22.66
C LEU A 921 3.72 8.19 -23.22
N MET A 922 4.66 8.74 -22.44
CA MET A 922 6.09 8.78 -22.81
C MET A 922 6.70 7.38 -22.91
N HIS A 923 6.31 6.45 -22.03
CA HIS A 923 6.67 5.04 -22.13
C HIS A 923 6.18 4.44 -23.46
N LEU A 924 4.91 4.68 -23.84
CA LEU A 924 4.38 4.21 -25.14
C LEU A 924 5.11 4.83 -26.33
N VAL A 925 5.52 6.10 -26.26
CA VAL A 925 6.34 6.74 -27.29
C VAL A 925 7.72 6.08 -27.37
N ALA A 926 8.39 5.88 -26.23
CA ALA A 926 9.72 5.29 -26.15
C ALA A 926 9.76 3.83 -26.64
N THR A 927 8.68 3.08 -26.42
CA THR A 927 8.53 1.67 -26.83
C THR A 927 7.87 1.50 -28.21
N ALA A 928 7.54 2.59 -28.90
CA ALA A 928 6.83 2.58 -30.19
C ALA A 928 5.47 1.87 -30.15
N GLN A 929 4.75 1.99 -29.04
CA GLN A 929 3.41 1.44 -28.80
C GLN A 929 2.32 2.52 -28.66
N PHE A 930 2.64 3.78 -28.97
CA PHE A 930 1.70 4.88 -28.93
C PHE A 930 0.55 4.66 -29.95
N PRO A 931 -0.73 4.76 -29.53
CA PRO A 931 -1.87 4.47 -30.39
C PRO A 931 -2.18 5.61 -31.37
N ASP A 932 -2.85 5.29 -32.48
CA ASP A 932 -3.47 6.33 -33.29
C ASP A 932 -4.65 6.96 -32.53
N THR A 933 -4.63 8.28 -32.35
CA THR A 933 -5.72 9.02 -31.69
C THR A 933 -6.73 9.63 -32.67
N GLU A 934 -7.97 9.77 -32.20
CA GLU A 934 -9.11 10.34 -32.90
C GLU A 934 -9.80 11.42 -32.05
N ASN A 935 -9.01 12.32 -31.45
CA ASN A 935 -9.51 13.49 -30.73
C ASN A 935 -10.56 14.25 -31.57
N LYS A 936 -11.74 14.54 -31.00
CA LYS A 936 -12.86 15.16 -31.75
C LYS A 936 -12.59 16.61 -32.13
N CYS A 937 -11.81 17.31 -31.31
CA CYS A 937 -11.39 18.69 -31.53
C CYS A 937 -9.85 18.76 -31.55
N PRO A 938 -9.20 18.10 -32.53
CA PRO A 938 -7.75 17.99 -32.54
C PRO A 938 -7.14 19.36 -32.82
N CYS A 939 -6.02 19.63 -32.15
CA CYS A 939 -5.28 20.86 -32.28
C CYS A 939 -3.90 20.57 -32.86
N THR A 940 -3.60 21.20 -34.00
CA THR A 940 -2.27 21.22 -34.60
C THR A 940 -1.61 22.54 -34.23
N GLU A 941 -0.56 22.46 -33.42
CA GLU A 941 0.37 23.58 -33.20
C GLU A 941 1.10 23.96 -34.50
#